data_AF-A0A0J9FAK4-F1
#
_entry.id   AF-A0A0J9FAK4-F1
#
_cell.length_a   1.000
_cell.length_b   1.000
_cell.length_c   1.000
_cell.angle_alpha   90.00
_cell.angle_beta   90.00
_cell.angle_gamma   90.00
#
_symmetry.space_group_name_H-M   'P 1'
#
loop_
_entity.id
_entity.type
_entity.pdbx_description
1 polymer ?
#
loop_
_entity_poly.entity_id
_entity_poly.type
_entity_poly.pdbx_seq_one_letter_code
_entity_poly.pdbx_strand_id
1 'polypeptide(L)'
;MNIDSAREKFLLFLQNYEEYKTCDFSESDTRSKVIDKLFIDILGWSESNIQREGHVDCGYYDYRFSIPGFYMLVEAKKQFLDFVLPIKTKIVSINTLLSENRDVIQQIRNYLSDEGIDYGIITNGKQFIIGQFINHNGTLWKQNKCLVFNGLDEIKENFITFYNNLSKEGIIENGGFKFLQNKEIEFSKKIIETLVDREKEIVRNSISTNLTPIIETIFGEIFSDIKEDDAEFIKECFVENKETIKNRAELNGLFSDTPPFLSEVVGAQNHDSISQQINAEITSSNVSLKMAPPKPVIIVGSKGAGKTTFINFLFKNKLPNDTINRYPYVYVDFIKYYKNSKNVDTEKISEDILNSLYEQYPFLELDTYKVLKRIYIHEINRNDRGIWSVYKEKNQLVYVDKLNSFIEEKFKHKELHLEELSKYLVRERQMRLIVIIDNADQFDMETQESAFLFASSLNRRAFCGVFVSLREGYYYKWRNLPPFNAFESNVYHVTAPKYSEVLQKRISYTLKKIEFDSSVIERNVTGVNQVGYKIEMETQNIKEFFLSLQNSLFDNSNELIVDFLNYSTFPNTREGLRLFKLFLISGYTDVSEYIMRVRFNRDNHKITIPIHEFVKSIGLHNKLYYNHEISVIPNLFYPCNESSNHFLKIWILKYLSNKLKSGGNVNKYDSLSDLANCFINYGYKTDIIYKELELLLKLELIETDEILTDIKWVNLPEKVFNVCISAKGYYYLNEVMNRFYYFELVLQDTPIFDEVFFNNMCQVFPHCTENGKRNMNNRIETVECFMRYLGEQENHEPRVVLNQLGSIVQDIKNKGMDADIRNIKDKMGLS
;
A
#
# COMPACT_ATOMS: atom_id res chain seq x y z
N MET A 1 -18.24 0.68 32.93
CA MET A 1 -18.59 -0.47 33.80
C MET A 1 -18.99 -1.57 32.84
N ASN A 2 -18.23 -2.66 32.69
CA ASN A 2 -18.46 -3.61 31.58
C ASN A 2 -19.93 -4.06 31.45
N ILE A 3 -20.41 -4.17 30.21
CA ILE A 3 -21.78 -4.49 29.81
C ILE A 3 -22.34 -5.77 30.48
N ASP A 4 -21.50 -6.79 30.68
CA ASP A 4 -21.92 -8.03 31.34
C ASP A 4 -22.30 -7.79 32.81
N SER A 5 -21.48 -7.03 33.53
CA SER A 5 -21.76 -6.64 34.92
C SER A 5 -22.98 -5.71 35.00
N ALA A 6 -23.15 -4.80 34.04
CA ALA A 6 -24.31 -3.91 33.97
C ALA A 6 -25.60 -4.71 33.77
N ARG A 7 -25.56 -5.75 32.90
CA ARG A 7 -26.69 -6.63 32.64
C ARG A 7 -27.09 -7.44 33.87
N GLU A 8 -26.13 -8.00 34.61
CA GLU A 8 -26.41 -8.72 35.86
C GLU A 8 -27.08 -7.83 36.89
N LYS A 9 -26.58 -6.62 37.10
CA LYS A 9 -27.20 -5.66 38.03
C LYS A 9 -28.59 -5.22 37.57
N PHE A 10 -28.81 -5.06 36.27
CA PHE A 10 -30.14 -4.76 35.74
C PHE A 10 -31.13 -5.90 36.01
N LEU A 11 -30.72 -7.16 35.87
CA LEU A 11 -31.58 -8.31 36.20
C LEU A 11 -31.93 -8.37 37.70
N LEU A 12 -30.99 -8.05 38.58
CA LEU A 12 -31.25 -7.93 40.02
C LEU A 12 -32.19 -6.75 40.34
N PHE A 13 -32.02 -5.63 39.65
CA PHE A 13 -32.93 -4.49 39.77
C PHE A 13 -34.36 -4.86 39.38
N LEU A 14 -34.57 -5.63 38.30
CA LEU A 14 -35.91 -6.08 37.89
C LEU A 14 -36.59 -6.94 38.95
N GLN A 15 -35.85 -7.80 39.65
CA GLN A 15 -36.41 -8.62 40.74
C GLN A 15 -36.93 -7.75 41.90
N ASN A 16 -36.17 -6.72 42.26
CA ASN A 16 -36.57 -5.77 43.31
C ASN A 16 -37.67 -4.80 42.84
N TYR A 17 -37.77 -4.54 41.53
CA TYR A 17 -38.76 -3.62 40.97
C TYR A 17 -40.19 -4.17 41.04
N GLU A 18 -40.39 -5.49 41.09
CA GLU A 18 -41.72 -6.09 41.29
C GLU A 18 -42.36 -5.67 42.63
N GLU A 19 -41.56 -5.41 43.68
CA GLU A 19 -42.06 -4.87 44.96
C GLU A 19 -42.55 -3.41 44.84
N TYR A 20 -41.96 -2.65 43.91
CA TYR A 20 -42.28 -1.24 43.68
C TYR A 20 -43.46 -1.02 42.72
N LYS A 21 -43.89 -2.06 42.00
CA LYS A 21 -44.95 -2.00 40.98
C LYS A 21 -46.34 -1.65 41.53
N THR A 22 -46.54 -1.86 42.84
CA THR A 22 -47.82 -1.64 43.55
C THR A 22 -47.85 -0.36 44.39
N CYS A 23 -46.72 0.37 44.48
CA CYS A 23 -46.61 1.58 45.29
C CYS A 23 -46.89 2.85 44.46
N ASP A 24 -47.70 3.78 44.98
CA ASP A 24 -47.92 5.08 44.34
C ASP A 24 -46.73 6.03 44.60
N PHE A 25 -45.72 5.97 43.74
CA PHE A 25 -44.52 6.79 43.89
C PHE A 25 -44.73 8.23 43.47
N SER A 26 -44.35 9.14 44.38
CA SER A 26 -44.12 10.53 44.03
C SER A 26 -43.00 10.65 43.00
N GLU A 27 -42.91 11.80 42.36
CA GLU A 27 -41.85 12.08 41.39
C GLU A 27 -40.45 11.98 42.03
N SER A 28 -40.32 12.44 43.29
CA SER A 28 -39.09 12.32 44.09
C SER A 28 -38.74 10.85 44.42
N ASP A 29 -39.74 10.01 44.69
CA ASP A 29 -39.53 8.57 44.90
C ASP A 29 -39.10 7.86 43.60
N THR A 30 -39.70 8.22 42.47
CA THR A 30 -39.32 7.66 41.15
C THR A 30 -37.89 8.04 40.79
N ARG A 31 -37.52 9.29 41.07
CA ARG A 31 -36.15 9.81 40.90
C ARG A 31 -35.12 8.99 41.70
N SER A 32 -35.30 8.88 43.02
CA SER A 32 -34.32 8.25 43.91
C SER A 32 -34.30 6.71 43.86
N LYS A 33 -35.47 6.06 43.76
CA LYS A 33 -35.57 4.59 43.87
C LYS A 33 -35.42 3.87 42.54
N VAL A 34 -35.68 4.56 41.42
CA VAL A 34 -35.73 3.96 40.07
C VAL A 34 -34.67 4.59 39.16
N ILE A 35 -34.77 5.90 38.92
CA ILE A 35 -33.92 6.58 37.93
C ILE A 35 -32.44 6.62 38.37
N ASP A 36 -32.17 7.03 39.61
CA ASP A 36 -30.81 7.08 40.16
C ASP A 36 -30.14 5.69 40.13
N LYS A 37 -30.86 4.62 40.50
CA LYS A 37 -30.35 3.24 40.41
C LYS A 37 -30.03 2.82 38.98
N LEU A 38 -30.87 3.19 38.01
CA LEU A 38 -30.63 2.87 36.60
C LEU A 38 -29.38 3.60 36.07
N PHE A 39 -29.25 4.90 36.33
CA PHE A 39 -28.12 5.67 35.79
C PHE A 39 -26.81 5.39 36.54
N ILE A 40 -26.82 5.30 37.86
CA ILE A 40 -25.60 5.14 38.67
C ILE A 40 -25.19 3.66 38.75
N ASP A 41 -26.06 2.79 39.28
CA ASP A 41 -25.67 1.43 39.61
C ASP A 41 -25.49 0.55 38.37
N ILE A 42 -26.28 0.79 37.31
CA ILE A 42 -26.37 -0.04 36.11
C ILE A 42 -25.62 0.60 34.93
N LEU A 43 -25.90 1.86 34.60
CA LEU A 43 -25.30 2.55 33.45
C LEU A 43 -23.93 3.19 33.75
N GLY A 44 -23.47 3.12 35.00
CA GLY A 44 -22.10 3.47 35.40
C GLY A 44 -21.83 4.98 35.45
N TRP A 45 -22.86 5.79 35.62
CA TRP A 45 -22.70 7.22 35.92
C TRP A 45 -22.25 7.42 37.37
N SER A 46 -21.56 8.53 37.64
CA SER A 46 -21.12 8.88 38.98
C SER A 46 -21.82 10.15 39.46
N GLU A 47 -21.96 10.31 40.78
CA GLU A 47 -22.52 11.53 41.38
C GLU A 47 -21.84 12.81 40.89
N SER A 48 -20.52 12.76 40.64
CA SER A 48 -19.78 13.91 40.08
C SER A 48 -20.19 14.33 38.67
N ASN A 49 -20.90 13.47 37.94
CA ASN A 49 -21.38 13.75 36.58
C ASN A 49 -22.84 14.23 36.55
N ILE A 50 -23.53 14.25 37.71
CA ILE A 50 -24.97 14.47 37.79
C ILE A 50 -25.25 15.71 38.63
N GLN A 51 -25.94 16.68 38.05
CA GLN A 51 -26.52 17.81 38.77
C GLN A 51 -28.03 17.61 38.86
N ARG A 52 -28.59 17.62 40.06
CA ARG A 52 -30.03 17.51 40.32
C ARG A 52 -30.65 18.87 40.58
N GLU A 53 -31.90 19.06 40.18
CA GLU A 53 -32.72 20.27 40.46
C GLU A 53 -32.03 21.60 40.04
N GLY A 54 -31.57 21.66 38.80
CA GLY A 54 -30.96 22.88 38.26
C GLY A 54 -32.02 23.93 37.87
N HIS A 55 -31.72 25.20 38.09
CA HIS A 55 -32.61 26.33 37.80
C HIS A 55 -32.28 26.98 36.45
N VAL A 56 -33.31 27.22 35.64
CA VAL A 56 -33.28 27.98 34.39
C VAL A 56 -34.42 29.00 34.37
N ASP A 57 -34.39 29.94 33.44
CA ASP A 57 -35.39 31.02 33.35
C ASP A 57 -36.82 30.49 33.19
N CYS A 58 -37.00 29.36 32.51
CA CYS A 58 -38.32 28.71 32.35
C CYS A 58 -38.69 27.68 33.44
N GLY A 59 -37.87 27.45 34.48
CA GLY A 59 -38.21 26.58 35.61
C GLY A 59 -37.03 25.78 36.18
N TYR A 60 -37.32 24.60 36.74
CA TYR A 60 -36.30 23.67 37.25
C TYR A 60 -36.31 22.38 36.42
N TYR A 61 -35.14 21.89 36.02
CA TYR A 61 -34.97 20.57 35.40
C TYR A 61 -34.51 19.53 36.43
N ASP A 62 -34.81 18.26 36.18
CA ASP A 62 -34.59 17.21 37.18
C ASP A 62 -33.14 16.76 37.25
N TYR A 63 -32.54 16.43 36.11
CA TYR A 63 -31.14 16.05 36.03
C TYR A 63 -30.44 16.69 34.85
N ARG A 64 -29.18 17.05 35.07
CA ARG A 64 -28.20 17.36 34.03
C ARG A 64 -27.01 16.42 34.18
N PHE A 65 -26.69 15.74 33.09
CA PHE A 65 -25.52 14.90 32.99
C PHE A 65 -24.43 15.62 32.21
N SER A 66 -23.21 15.63 32.75
CA SER A 66 -22.08 16.34 32.16
C SER A 66 -20.81 15.49 32.14
N ILE A 67 -20.21 15.40 30.95
CA ILE A 67 -18.87 14.88 30.71
C ILE A 67 -18.16 15.80 29.69
N PRO A 68 -16.82 15.77 29.58
CA PRO A 68 -16.12 16.57 28.58
C PRO A 68 -16.68 16.34 27.18
N GLY A 69 -17.17 17.40 26.54
CA GLY A 69 -17.68 17.37 25.17
C GLY A 69 -19.12 16.86 24.99
N PHE A 70 -19.83 16.46 26.06
CA PHE A 70 -21.22 16.01 25.95
C PHE A 70 -22.06 16.38 27.18
N TYR A 71 -23.24 16.94 26.92
CA TYR A 71 -24.22 17.34 27.92
C TYR A 71 -25.59 16.82 27.53
N MET A 72 -26.38 16.39 28.51
CA MET A 72 -27.78 16.01 28.29
C MET A 72 -28.63 16.34 29.52
N LEU A 73 -29.90 16.67 29.28
CA LEU A 73 -30.90 16.84 30.34
C LEU A 73 -31.80 15.61 30.43
N VAL A 74 -32.21 15.25 31.65
CA VAL A 74 -33.23 14.21 31.88
C VAL A 74 -34.40 14.83 32.61
N GLU A 75 -35.59 14.71 32.02
CA GLU A 75 -36.88 15.09 32.60
C GLU A 75 -37.56 13.83 33.14
N ALA A 76 -37.78 13.78 34.44
CA ALA A 76 -38.46 12.68 35.12
C ALA A 76 -39.96 12.96 35.23
N LYS A 77 -40.77 11.90 35.16
CA LYS A 77 -42.22 11.94 35.44
C LYS A 77 -42.60 10.86 36.44
N LYS A 78 -43.79 11.02 37.04
CA LYS A 78 -44.37 10.01 37.94
C LYS A 78 -44.54 8.67 37.23
N GLN A 79 -44.33 7.58 37.95
CA GLN A 79 -44.37 6.20 37.43
C GLN A 79 -45.70 5.79 36.75
N PHE A 80 -46.82 6.39 37.17
CA PHE A 80 -48.17 6.08 36.62
C PHE A 80 -48.57 6.95 35.43
N LEU A 81 -47.76 7.92 35.03
CA LEU A 81 -47.98 8.69 33.81
C LEU A 81 -47.31 7.94 32.65
N ASP A 82 -48.09 7.15 31.92
CA ASP A 82 -47.61 6.38 30.78
C ASP A 82 -47.53 7.26 29.53
N PHE A 83 -46.37 7.20 28.85
CA PHE A 83 -46.19 7.81 27.54
C PHE A 83 -46.85 6.94 26.48
N VAL A 84 -47.48 7.58 25.49
CA VAL A 84 -48.02 6.89 24.32
C VAL A 84 -46.87 6.63 23.36
N LEU A 85 -46.33 5.41 23.43
CA LEU A 85 -45.18 4.96 22.65
C LEU A 85 -45.56 3.82 21.69
N PRO A 86 -44.90 3.72 20.53
CA PRO A 86 -45.10 2.61 19.60
C PRO A 86 -44.75 1.25 20.22
N ILE A 87 -45.46 0.20 19.80
CA ILE A 87 -45.30 -1.16 20.36
C ILE A 87 -44.15 -1.93 19.68
N LYS A 88 -43.82 -1.62 18.41
CA LYS A 88 -42.83 -2.38 17.61
C LYS A 88 -41.63 -1.58 17.12
N THR A 89 -41.78 -0.28 16.90
CA THR A 89 -40.73 0.56 16.30
C THR A 89 -39.98 1.33 17.38
N LYS A 90 -38.67 1.10 17.48
CA LYS A 90 -37.81 1.71 18.51
C LYS A 90 -37.29 3.09 18.14
N ILE A 91 -37.24 3.41 16.85
CA ILE A 91 -36.78 4.71 16.36
C ILE A 91 -37.95 5.40 15.67
N VAL A 92 -38.34 6.56 16.17
CA VAL A 92 -39.51 7.30 15.68
C VAL A 92 -39.17 8.79 15.58
N SER A 93 -39.75 9.47 14.60
CA SER A 93 -39.58 10.93 14.46
C SER A 93 -40.25 11.67 15.62
N ILE A 94 -39.66 12.79 16.06
CA ILE A 94 -40.26 13.64 17.10
C ILE A 94 -41.67 14.08 16.70
N ASN A 95 -41.91 14.39 15.42
CA ASN A 95 -43.21 14.80 14.91
C ASN A 95 -44.32 13.78 15.21
N THR A 96 -44.00 12.49 15.14
CA THR A 96 -44.95 11.42 15.45
C THR A 96 -45.23 11.32 16.95
N LEU A 97 -44.25 11.57 17.81
CA LEU A 97 -44.41 11.53 19.27
C LEU A 97 -45.10 12.79 19.82
N LEU A 98 -44.97 13.91 19.10
CA LEU A 98 -45.46 15.23 19.51
C LEU A 98 -46.99 15.33 19.57
N SER A 99 -47.73 14.53 18.81
CA SER A 99 -49.19 14.56 18.84
C SER A 99 -49.76 14.08 20.17
N GLU A 100 -49.16 13.03 20.74
CA GLU A 100 -49.67 12.36 21.96
C GLU A 100 -48.89 12.74 23.23
N ASN A 101 -47.65 13.26 23.10
CA ASN A 101 -46.77 13.58 24.25
C ASN A 101 -46.32 15.06 24.25
N ARG A 102 -47.17 15.96 23.76
CA ARG A 102 -46.83 17.37 23.50
C ARG A 102 -46.27 18.10 24.71
N ASP A 103 -46.92 17.97 25.86
CA ASP A 103 -46.61 18.77 27.05
C ASP A 103 -45.20 18.45 27.56
N VAL A 104 -44.83 17.17 27.61
CA VAL A 104 -43.53 16.72 28.11
C VAL A 104 -42.40 17.04 27.13
N ILE A 105 -42.64 16.89 25.83
CA ILE A 105 -41.65 17.23 24.79
C ILE A 105 -41.40 18.75 24.75
N GLN A 106 -42.45 19.57 24.92
CA GLN A 106 -42.28 21.02 24.95
C GLN A 106 -41.58 21.47 26.22
N GLN A 107 -41.86 20.82 27.36
CA GLN A 107 -41.22 21.13 28.63
C GLN A 107 -39.70 20.91 28.57
N ILE A 108 -39.23 19.71 28.18
CA ILE A 108 -37.78 19.44 28.08
C ILE A 108 -37.10 20.37 27.06
N ARG A 109 -37.79 20.71 25.96
CA ARG A 109 -37.24 21.60 24.93
C ARG A 109 -37.04 23.04 25.43
N ASN A 110 -37.91 23.53 26.31
CA ASN A 110 -37.71 24.84 26.93
C ASN A 110 -36.46 24.82 27.82
N TYR A 111 -36.28 23.79 28.66
CA TYR A 111 -35.09 23.64 29.50
C TYR A 111 -33.80 23.52 28.68
N LEU A 112 -33.83 22.70 27.62
CA LEU A 112 -32.71 22.53 26.69
C LEU A 112 -32.33 23.85 26.01
N SER A 113 -33.31 24.68 25.67
CA SER A 113 -33.09 25.97 24.99
C SER A 113 -32.42 26.99 25.89
N ASP A 114 -32.83 27.06 27.16
CA ASP A 114 -32.27 27.99 28.14
C ASP A 114 -30.83 27.61 28.53
N GLU A 115 -30.52 26.31 28.59
CA GLU A 115 -29.17 25.79 28.93
C GLU A 115 -28.23 25.67 27.73
N GLY A 116 -28.73 25.80 26.50
CA GLY A 116 -27.94 25.60 25.28
C GLY A 116 -27.46 24.15 25.10
N ILE A 117 -28.31 23.18 25.45
CA ILE A 117 -28.02 21.74 25.34
C ILE A 117 -28.93 21.12 24.27
N ASP A 118 -28.37 20.28 23.40
CA ASP A 118 -29.12 19.67 22.28
C ASP A 118 -29.90 18.40 22.65
N TYR A 119 -29.38 17.65 23.62
CA TYR A 119 -29.77 16.27 23.90
C TYR A 119 -30.62 16.15 25.15
N GLY A 120 -31.73 15.42 25.04
CA GLY A 120 -32.68 15.21 26.14
C GLY A 120 -33.10 13.76 26.30
N ILE A 121 -33.49 13.41 27.53
CA ILE A 121 -34.17 12.17 27.86
C ILE A 121 -35.42 12.49 28.65
N ILE A 122 -36.54 11.89 28.27
CA ILE A 122 -37.78 11.91 29.03
C ILE A 122 -38.00 10.50 29.58
N THR A 123 -38.24 10.37 30.89
CA THR A 123 -38.46 9.06 31.50
C THR A 123 -39.39 9.08 32.71
N ASN A 124 -40.14 8.01 32.91
CA ASN A 124 -40.87 7.70 34.14
C ASN A 124 -40.24 6.50 34.89
N GLY A 125 -39.00 6.15 34.55
CA GLY A 125 -38.25 5.02 35.09
C GLY A 125 -38.48 3.68 34.38
N LYS A 126 -39.63 3.48 33.71
CA LYS A 126 -39.92 2.27 32.91
C LYS A 126 -39.92 2.53 31.41
N GLN A 127 -40.32 3.73 30.98
CA GLN A 127 -40.33 4.16 29.59
C GLN A 127 -39.28 5.26 29.38
N PHE A 128 -38.70 5.30 28.19
CA PHE A 128 -37.67 6.27 27.82
C PHE A 128 -37.93 6.83 26.43
N ILE A 129 -37.77 8.15 26.28
CA ILE A 129 -37.68 8.85 24.99
C ILE A 129 -36.35 9.58 24.97
N ILE A 130 -35.46 9.23 24.05
CA ILE A 130 -34.08 9.69 24.00
C ILE A 130 -33.86 10.34 22.64
N GLY A 131 -33.34 11.57 22.59
CA GLY A 131 -33.18 12.25 21.32
C GLY A 131 -32.50 13.60 21.39
N GLN A 132 -32.31 14.17 20.19
CA GLN A 132 -31.90 15.56 20.00
C GLN A 132 -33.15 16.40 19.76
N PHE A 133 -33.45 17.36 20.64
CA PHE A 133 -34.66 18.19 20.59
C PHE A 133 -34.40 19.62 20.09
N ILE A 134 -33.12 20.00 19.97
CA ILE A 134 -32.67 21.28 19.44
C ILE A 134 -31.67 21.04 18.32
N ASN A 135 -31.80 21.84 17.25
CA ASN A 135 -30.90 21.82 16.10
C ASN A 135 -30.28 23.20 15.93
N HIS A 136 -28.95 23.26 15.83
CA HIS A 136 -28.22 24.50 15.55
C HIS A 136 -27.90 24.70 14.06
N ASN A 137 -28.21 23.72 13.21
CA ASN A 137 -27.88 23.69 11.79
C ASN A 137 -29.02 24.15 10.86
N GLY A 138 -30.11 24.73 11.41
CA GLY A 138 -31.24 25.22 10.63
C GLY A 138 -32.25 24.16 10.15
N THR A 139 -32.06 22.88 10.50
CA THR A 139 -33.02 21.81 10.17
C THR A 139 -34.19 21.78 11.16
N LEU A 140 -35.36 21.31 10.70
CA LEU A 140 -36.57 21.19 11.52
C LEU A 140 -36.41 20.10 12.59
N TRP A 141 -36.29 20.50 13.87
CA TRP A 141 -36.15 19.57 15.01
C TRP A 141 -37.24 18.49 15.09
N LYS A 142 -38.45 18.78 14.58
CA LYS A 142 -39.56 17.80 14.52
C LYS A 142 -39.22 16.57 13.68
N GLN A 143 -38.29 16.67 12.73
CA GLN A 143 -37.86 15.56 11.89
C GLN A 143 -36.79 14.68 12.55
N ASN A 144 -36.21 15.12 13.67
CA ASN A 144 -35.18 14.34 14.35
C ASN A 144 -35.74 12.99 14.82
N LYS A 145 -34.90 11.97 14.74
CA LYS A 145 -35.21 10.62 15.23
C LYS A 145 -35.02 10.58 16.75
N CYS A 146 -35.91 9.87 17.43
CA CYS A 146 -35.82 9.54 18.86
C CYS A 146 -35.77 8.03 19.02
N LEU A 147 -34.96 7.56 19.97
CA LEU A 147 -34.94 6.19 20.43
C LEU A 147 -35.92 6.06 21.61
N VAL A 148 -36.82 5.09 21.52
CA VAL A 148 -37.84 4.84 22.54
C VAL A 148 -37.74 3.44 23.12
N PHE A 149 -38.02 3.34 24.42
CA PHE A 149 -38.19 2.07 25.13
C PHE A 149 -39.52 2.13 25.88
N ASN A 150 -40.39 1.15 25.63
CA ASN A 150 -41.74 1.08 26.16
C ASN A 150 -41.87 0.00 27.25
N GLY A 151 -41.17 0.21 28.37
CA GLY A 151 -41.21 -0.68 29.52
C GLY A 151 -39.90 -1.41 29.79
N LEU A 152 -39.78 -1.93 31.01
CA LEU A 152 -38.57 -2.62 31.48
C LEU A 152 -38.33 -3.97 30.78
N ASP A 153 -39.38 -4.66 30.34
CA ASP A 153 -39.26 -5.90 29.57
C ASP A 153 -38.60 -5.65 28.21
N GLU A 154 -38.95 -4.56 27.53
CA GLU A 154 -38.32 -4.19 26.26
C GLU A 154 -36.84 -3.81 26.45
N ILE A 155 -36.52 -3.11 27.55
CA ILE A 155 -35.13 -2.82 27.93
C ILE A 155 -34.35 -4.11 28.18
N LYS A 156 -34.97 -5.11 28.83
CA LYS A 156 -34.34 -6.41 29.08
C LYS A 156 -34.02 -7.16 27.78
N GLU A 157 -34.95 -7.20 26.83
CA GLU A 157 -34.74 -7.81 25.53
C GLU A 157 -33.67 -7.10 24.70
N ASN A 158 -33.55 -5.78 24.86
CA ASN A 158 -32.71 -4.91 24.03
C ASN A 158 -31.62 -4.19 24.84
N PHE A 159 -31.13 -4.85 25.88
CA PHE A 159 -30.23 -4.25 26.87
C PHE A 159 -28.95 -3.70 26.22
N ILE A 160 -28.43 -4.36 25.19
CA ILE A 160 -27.23 -3.91 24.47
C ILE A 160 -27.47 -2.54 23.82
N THR A 161 -28.61 -2.35 23.17
CA THR A 161 -28.97 -1.07 22.54
C THR A 161 -29.18 0.01 23.60
N PHE A 162 -29.83 -0.33 24.72
CA PHE A 162 -30.01 0.58 25.86
C PHE A 162 -28.65 1.01 26.45
N TYR A 163 -27.77 0.05 26.73
CA TYR A 163 -26.45 0.26 27.29
C TYR A 163 -25.56 1.11 26.36
N ASN A 164 -25.50 0.80 25.07
CA ASN A 164 -24.65 1.52 24.12
C ASN A 164 -25.04 2.99 23.94
N ASN A 165 -26.31 3.34 24.18
CA ASN A 165 -26.78 4.72 24.03
C ASN A 165 -26.82 5.50 25.35
N LEU A 166 -26.98 4.85 26.51
CA LEU A 166 -27.17 5.56 27.78
C LEU A 166 -26.07 5.36 28.82
N SER A 167 -25.22 4.35 28.67
CA SER A 167 -24.11 4.15 29.59
C SER A 167 -23.05 5.22 29.41
N LYS A 168 -22.37 5.58 30.50
CA LYS A 168 -21.27 6.55 30.45
C LYS A 168 -20.18 6.13 29.46
N GLU A 169 -19.84 4.85 29.47
CA GLU A 169 -18.84 4.24 28.58
C GLU A 169 -19.29 4.31 27.12
N GLY A 170 -20.54 3.90 26.83
CA GLY A 170 -21.09 3.97 25.48
C GLY A 170 -21.15 5.39 24.92
N ILE A 171 -21.50 6.40 25.74
CA ILE A 171 -21.51 7.79 25.28
C ILE A 171 -20.10 8.30 24.98
N ILE A 172 -19.09 7.93 25.78
CA ILE A 172 -17.70 8.32 25.55
C ILE A 172 -17.16 7.69 24.27
N GLU A 173 -17.34 6.38 24.09
CA GLU A 173 -16.83 5.66 22.91
C GLU A 173 -17.47 6.11 21.61
N ASN A 174 -18.78 6.38 21.63
CA ASN A 174 -19.50 6.84 20.45
C ASN A 174 -19.31 8.35 20.23
N GLY A 175 -19.06 9.15 21.27
CA GLY A 175 -19.13 10.62 21.19
C GLY A 175 -20.58 11.14 21.15
N GLY A 176 -21.49 10.47 21.87
CA GLY A 176 -22.93 10.78 21.92
C GLY A 176 -23.84 9.56 21.75
N PHE A 177 -25.11 9.78 21.41
CA PHE A 177 -26.07 8.70 21.19
C PHE A 177 -25.79 7.96 19.86
N LYS A 178 -25.37 6.70 19.95
CA LYS A 178 -25.06 5.85 18.79
C LYS A 178 -26.14 5.85 17.70
N PHE A 179 -27.42 5.82 18.09
CA PHE A 179 -28.52 5.79 17.12
C PHE A 179 -28.67 7.10 16.31
N LEU A 180 -28.17 8.24 16.80
CA LEU A 180 -28.14 9.51 16.07
C LEU A 180 -26.93 9.63 15.15
N GLN A 181 -25.89 8.82 15.39
CA GLN A 181 -24.63 8.87 14.65
C GLN A 181 -24.60 7.99 13.41
N ASN A 182 -25.49 7.01 13.34
CA ASN A 182 -25.81 6.30 12.11
C ASN A 182 -26.67 7.23 11.23
N LYS A 183 -26.03 8.19 10.57
CA LYS A 183 -26.58 8.68 9.29
C LYS A 183 -26.55 7.47 8.37
N GLU A 184 -27.66 6.75 8.26
CA GLU A 184 -27.85 5.82 7.15
C GLU A 184 -27.60 6.63 5.88
N ILE A 185 -26.61 6.22 5.09
CA ILE A 185 -26.42 6.77 3.75
C ILE A 185 -27.66 6.34 2.97
N GLU A 186 -28.66 7.21 2.89
CA GLU A 186 -29.97 6.89 2.32
C GLU A 186 -29.87 6.50 0.84
N PHE A 187 -28.87 7.05 0.14
CA PHE A 187 -28.61 6.79 -1.27
C PHE A 187 -27.09 6.70 -1.52
N SER A 188 -26.65 5.63 -2.18
CA SER A 188 -25.28 5.46 -2.67
C SER A 188 -25.31 4.55 -3.90
N LYS A 189 -25.01 5.09 -5.08
CA LYS A 189 -24.90 4.32 -6.32
C LYS A 189 -23.72 4.78 -7.17
N LYS A 190 -23.17 3.87 -7.97
CA LYS A 190 -22.10 4.16 -8.94
C LYS A 190 -22.64 4.07 -10.37
N ILE A 191 -22.10 4.88 -11.28
CA ILE A 191 -22.53 4.84 -12.69
C ILE A 191 -22.29 3.45 -13.29
N ILE A 192 -21.16 2.82 -13.00
CA ILE A 192 -20.81 1.47 -13.49
C ILE A 192 -21.83 0.39 -13.10
N GLU A 193 -22.56 0.56 -11.99
CA GLU A 193 -23.59 -0.39 -11.54
C GLU A 193 -24.83 -0.36 -12.43
N THR A 194 -25.03 0.72 -13.21
CA THR A 194 -26.15 0.85 -14.15
C THR A 194 -25.87 0.25 -15.53
N LEU A 195 -24.61 -0.12 -15.80
CA LEU A 195 -24.17 -0.56 -17.12
C LEU A 195 -24.27 -2.09 -17.24
N VAL A 196 -24.98 -2.56 -18.28
CA VAL A 196 -25.14 -4.00 -18.57
C VAL A 196 -23.79 -4.65 -18.92
N ASP A 197 -22.96 -3.94 -19.69
CA ASP A 197 -21.65 -4.41 -20.18
C ASP A 197 -20.50 -4.05 -19.23
N ARG A 198 -20.75 -3.86 -17.93
CA ARG A 198 -19.73 -3.36 -16.97
C ARG A 198 -18.45 -4.19 -16.91
N GLU A 199 -18.54 -5.50 -17.14
CA GLU A 199 -17.39 -6.42 -17.11
C GLU A 199 -16.75 -6.67 -18.48
N LYS A 200 -17.34 -6.13 -19.55
CA LYS A 200 -16.93 -6.43 -20.92
C LYS A 200 -15.54 -5.84 -21.20
N GLU A 201 -14.76 -6.62 -21.93
CA GLU A 201 -13.42 -6.23 -22.38
C GLU A 201 -13.43 -5.84 -23.85
N ILE A 202 -12.49 -4.99 -24.24
CA ILE A 202 -12.30 -4.61 -25.63
C ILE A 202 -11.66 -5.76 -26.40
N VAL A 203 -12.05 -5.91 -27.66
CA VAL A 203 -11.40 -6.89 -28.56
C VAL A 203 -9.99 -6.40 -28.90
N ARG A 204 -8.96 -7.17 -28.52
CA ARG A 204 -7.57 -6.82 -28.78
C ARG A 204 -7.30 -6.71 -30.29
N ASN A 205 -6.57 -5.68 -30.68
CA ASN A 205 -6.02 -5.57 -32.03
C ASN A 205 -5.11 -6.77 -32.33
N SER A 206 -5.23 -7.36 -33.52
CA SER A 206 -4.43 -8.52 -33.96
C SER A 206 -2.92 -8.27 -33.93
N ILE A 207 -2.50 -7.00 -33.98
CA ILE A 207 -1.09 -6.55 -33.88
C ILE A 207 -0.52 -6.74 -32.47
N SER A 208 -1.32 -6.49 -31.42
CA SER A 208 -0.88 -6.57 -30.02
C SER A 208 -0.40 -7.97 -29.63
N THR A 209 -1.09 -9.01 -30.13
CA THR A 209 -0.72 -10.42 -29.93
C THR A 209 0.67 -10.74 -30.47
N ASN A 210 1.07 -10.09 -31.57
CA ASN A 210 2.37 -10.33 -32.22
C ASN A 210 3.51 -9.53 -31.58
N LEU A 211 3.21 -8.37 -31.01
CA LEU A 211 4.20 -7.54 -30.30
C LEU A 211 4.46 -8.03 -28.87
N THR A 212 3.52 -8.77 -28.28
CA THR A 212 3.61 -9.22 -26.89
C THR A 212 4.90 -9.99 -26.59
N PRO A 213 5.35 -11.01 -27.38
CA PRO A 213 6.58 -11.74 -27.10
C PRO A 213 7.85 -10.86 -27.14
N ILE A 214 7.88 -9.89 -28.07
CA ILE A 214 8.99 -8.94 -28.20
C ILE A 214 9.00 -8.02 -26.98
N ILE A 215 7.86 -7.43 -26.64
CA ILE A 215 7.70 -6.57 -25.45
C ILE A 215 8.06 -7.34 -24.17
N GLU A 216 7.72 -8.63 -24.08
CA GLU A 216 8.06 -9.48 -22.93
C GLU A 216 9.55 -9.74 -22.81
N THR A 217 10.27 -9.90 -23.91
CA THR A 217 11.72 -10.05 -23.90
C THR A 217 12.43 -8.76 -23.42
N ILE A 218 11.84 -7.60 -23.66
CA ILE A 218 12.45 -6.28 -23.40
C ILE A 218 12.09 -5.73 -22.02
N PHE A 219 10.80 -5.81 -21.69
CA PHE A 219 10.19 -5.21 -20.50
C PHE A 219 9.78 -6.24 -19.45
N GLY A 220 9.98 -7.54 -19.74
CA GLY A 220 9.78 -8.62 -18.79
C GLY A 220 10.87 -8.71 -17.72
N GLU A 221 10.80 -9.79 -16.95
CA GLU A 221 11.75 -10.06 -15.89
C GLU A 221 13.10 -10.47 -16.45
N ILE A 222 14.17 -9.86 -15.95
CA ILE A 222 15.53 -10.01 -16.47
C ILE A 222 16.10 -11.43 -16.22
N PHE A 223 15.51 -12.23 -15.33
CA PHE A 223 16.17 -13.40 -14.74
C PHE A 223 15.29 -14.65 -14.70
N SER A 224 14.49 -14.93 -15.74
CA SER A 224 13.64 -16.11 -15.72
C SER A 224 14.35 -17.42 -16.12
N ASP A 225 15.48 -17.39 -16.83
CA ASP A 225 16.30 -18.59 -17.09
C ASP A 225 17.71 -18.18 -17.57
N ILE A 226 18.75 -18.78 -16.95
CA ILE A 226 20.17 -18.54 -17.23
C ILE A 226 20.46 -18.77 -18.73
N LYS A 227 20.66 -17.70 -19.50
CA LYS A 227 21.16 -17.76 -20.88
C LYS A 227 22.39 -16.87 -21.04
N GLU A 228 23.29 -17.25 -21.95
CA GLU A 228 24.48 -16.45 -22.31
C GLU A 228 24.13 -15.03 -22.79
N ASP A 229 22.91 -14.80 -23.28
CA ASP A 229 22.33 -13.50 -23.67
C ASP A 229 22.23 -12.49 -22.50
N ASP A 230 22.27 -12.95 -21.24
CA ASP A 230 22.06 -12.10 -20.05
C ASP A 230 23.23 -11.14 -19.79
N ALA A 231 24.47 -11.51 -20.16
CA ALA A 231 25.65 -10.70 -19.89
C ALA A 231 25.73 -9.46 -20.79
N GLU A 232 25.43 -9.60 -22.09
CA GLU A 232 25.34 -8.46 -23.00
C GLU A 232 24.16 -7.56 -22.62
N PHE A 233 23.00 -8.15 -22.30
CA PHE A 233 21.84 -7.39 -21.85
C PHE A 233 22.15 -6.52 -20.62
N ILE A 234 22.76 -7.10 -19.58
CA ILE A 234 23.15 -6.36 -18.37
C ILE A 234 24.16 -5.26 -18.72
N LYS A 235 25.17 -5.55 -19.54
CA LYS A 235 26.19 -4.56 -19.92
C LYS A 235 25.60 -3.33 -20.61
N GLU A 236 24.69 -3.55 -21.56
CA GLU A 236 24.09 -2.48 -22.36
C GLU A 236 22.99 -1.74 -21.57
N CYS A 237 22.17 -2.47 -20.80
CA CYS A 237 20.99 -1.91 -20.11
C CYS A 237 21.24 -1.41 -18.68
N PHE A 238 22.39 -1.72 -18.06
CA PHE A 238 22.70 -1.23 -16.71
C PHE A 238 22.88 0.29 -16.70
N VAL A 239 22.17 0.98 -15.80
CA VAL A 239 22.30 2.44 -15.59
C VAL A 239 23.17 2.68 -14.36
N GLU A 240 24.33 3.29 -14.56
CA GLU A 240 25.19 3.73 -13.47
C GLU A 240 24.64 5.03 -12.86
N ASN A 241 24.42 5.05 -11.54
CA ASN A 241 24.06 6.26 -10.82
C ASN A 241 25.29 7.16 -10.68
N LYS A 242 25.49 8.05 -11.66
CA LYS A 242 26.48 9.12 -11.56
C LYS A 242 25.92 10.20 -10.65
N GLU A 243 26.72 10.67 -9.69
CA GLU A 243 26.40 11.83 -8.84
C GLU A 243 25.94 13.00 -9.71
N THR A 244 24.63 13.15 -9.88
CA THR A 244 24.05 14.28 -10.60
C THR A 244 23.55 15.27 -9.56
N ILE A 245 24.52 15.90 -8.89
CA ILE A 245 24.33 17.20 -8.27
C ILE A 245 24.05 18.17 -9.41
N LYS A 246 22.76 18.41 -9.74
CA LYS A 246 22.22 19.73 -10.12
C LYS A 246 20.79 19.62 -10.68
N ASN A 247 19.94 20.50 -10.13
CA ASN A 247 18.66 21.01 -10.65
C ASN A 247 17.38 20.24 -10.30
N ARG A 248 16.92 20.43 -9.05
CA ARG A 248 15.53 20.67 -8.58
C ARG A 248 15.54 20.50 -7.04
N ALA A 249 16.14 21.45 -6.33
CA ALA A 249 16.49 21.33 -4.90
C ALA A 249 15.30 21.08 -3.94
N GLU A 250 14.07 21.41 -4.35
CA GLU A 250 12.86 21.19 -3.55
C GLU A 250 12.18 19.84 -3.84
N LEU A 251 12.24 19.33 -5.08
CA LEU A 251 11.65 18.04 -5.48
C LEU A 251 12.57 16.85 -5.15
N ASN A 252 13.89 17.06 -5.09
CA ASN A 252 14.86 16.01 -4.81
C ASN A 252 14.67 15.35 -3.42
N GLY A 253 13.99 16.01 -2.48
CA GLY A 253 13.66 15.40 -1.18
C GLY A 253 12.44 14.49 -1.17
N LEU A 254 11.59 14.59 -2.18
CA LEU A 254 10.50 13.63 -2.43
C LEU A 254 11.02 12.39 -3.16
N PHE A 255 12.09 12.54 -3.96
CA PHE A 255 12.78 11.46 -4.66
C PHE A 255 14.04 10.97 -3.93
N SER A 256 14.14 11.21 -2.62
CA SER A 256 15.31 10.82 -1.84
C SER A 256 15.23 9.33 -1.48
N ASP A 257 15.78 8.46 -2.34
CA ASP A 257 16.14 7.08 -2.00
C ASP A 257 17.53 7.10 -1.33
N THR A 258 17.66 7.85 -0.25
CA THR A 258 18.92 8.05 0.47
C THR A 258 18.94 7.20 1.73
N PRO A 259 20.07 6.54 2.05
CA PRO A 259 20.18 5.82 3.31
C PRO A 259 19.94 6.80 4.48
N PRO A 260 19.27 6.37 5.57
CA PRO A 260 19.15 7.19 6.77
C PRO A 260 20.56 7.54 7.27
N PHE A 261 20.72 8.72 7.87
CA PHE A 261 21.99 9.19 8.44
C PHE A 261 22.47 8.24 9.54
N LEU A 262 23.26 7.23 9.17
CA LEU A 262 23.71 6.15 10.03
C LEU A 262 25.20 5.93 9.82
N SER A 263 25.96 5.86 10.91
CA SER A 263 27.43 5.75 10.91
C SER A 263 27.98 4.45 10.29
N GLU A 264 27.14 3.43 10.14
CA GLU A 264 27.52 2.08 9.68
C GLU A 264 27.17 1.83 8.21
N VAL A 265 26.31 2.66 7.60
CA VAL A 265 25.95 2.54 6.18
C VAL A 265 26.96 3.34 5.38
N VAL A 266 27.67 2.68 4.47
CA VAL A 266 28.60 3.39 3.59
C VAL A 266 27.76 4.22 2.62
N GLY A 267 27.67 5.53 2.88
CA GLY A 267 26.84 6.48 2.14
C GLY A 267 27.28 6.77 0.70
N ALA A 268 28.04 5.87 0.07
CA ALA A 268 28.44 6.00 -1.32
C ALA A 268 27.19 5.86 -2.20
N GLN A 269 26.72 6.97 -2.78
CA GLN A 269 25.56 7.00 -3.68
C GLN A 269 25.88 6.52 -5.10
N ASN A 270 27.16 6.31 -5.41
CA ASN A 270 27.63 5.95 -6.74
C ASN A 270 28.02 4.46 -6.81
N HIS A 271 27.42 3.73 -7.76
CA HIS A 271 27.70 2.32 -8.05
C HIS A 271 29.20 2.02 -8.27
N ASP A 272 29.96 2.97 -8.83
CA ASP A 272 31.41 2.80 -9.05
C ASP A 272 32.19 2.77 -7.75
N SER A 273 31.87 3.67 -6.82
CA SER A 273 32.51 3.72 -5.51
C SER A 273 32.17 2.46 -4.71
N ILE A 274 30.90 2.03 -4.74
CA ILE A 274 30.47 0.78 -4.09
C ILE A 274 31.23 -0.41 -4.68
N SER A 275 31.30 -0.51 -6.02
CA SER A 275 32.00 -1.61 -6.70
C SER A 275 33.49 -1.64 -6.35
N GLN A 276 34.15 -0.48 -6.31
CA GLN A 276 35.57 -0.38 -5.93
C GLN A 276 35.81 -0.77 -4.46
N GLN A 277 34.93 -0.34 -3.55
CA GLN A 277 35.01 -0.69 -2.13
C GLN A 277 34.79 -2.18 -1.92
N ILE A 278 33.76 -2.77 -2.53
CA ILE A 278 33.51 -4.22 -2.47
C ILE A 278 34.71 -4.98 -3.03
N ASN A 279 35.26 -4.55 -4.17
CA ASN A 279 36.46 -5.18 -4.74
C ASN A 279 37.66 -5.08 -3.80
N ALA A 280 37.88 -3.92 -3.15
CA ALA A 280 38.93 -3.76 -2.16
C ALA A 280 38.71 -4.65 -0.94
N GLU A 281 37.48 -4.84 -0.46
CA GLU A 281 37.17 -5.73 0.67
C GLU A 281 37.39 -7.21 0.32
N ILE A 282 36.95 -7.63 -0.87
CA ILE A 282 37.19 -8.99 -1.38
C ILE A 282 38.70 -9.26 -1.49
N THR A 283 39.48 -8.30 -2.00
CA THR A 283 40.91 -8.49 -2.32
C THR A 283 41.87 -8.20 -1.17
N SER A 284 41.52 -7.32 -0.23
CA SER A 284 42.38 -6.94 0.92
C SER A 284 42.50 -8.03 1.99
N SER A 285 41.52 -8.93 2.05
CA SER A 285 41.49 -9.99 3.05
C SER A 285 42.33 -11.19 2.61
N ASN A 286 43.57 -11.30 3.12
CA ASN A 286 44.45 -12.44 2.87
C ASN A 286 43.71 -13.78 3.04
N VAL A 287 43.85 -14.69 2.07
CA VAL A 287 43.17 -15.98 2.05
C VAL A 287 43.86 -16.94 3.03
N SER A 288 43.49 -16.87 4.31
CA SER A 288 44.04 -17.72 5.35
C SER A 288 43.00 -18.08 6.40
N LEU A 289 43.01 -19.34 6.85
CA LEU A 289 42.19 -19.81 7.98
C LEU A 289 42.61 -19.22 9.34
N LYS A 290 43.77 -18.55 9.42
CA LYS A 290 44.25 -17.89 10.64
C LYS A 290 43.65 -16.50 10.85
N MET A 291 43.01 -15.96 9.83
CA MET A 291 42.33 -14.66 9.88
C MET A 291 40.82 -14.90 9.84
N ALA A 292 40.06 -13.98 10.42
CA ALA A 292 38.61 -14.01 10.30
C ALA A 292 38.19 -13.93 8.82
N PRO A 293 37.08 -14.58 8.42
CA PRO A 293 36.51 -14.37 7.10
C PRO A 293 36.13 -12.90 6.91
N PRO A 294 36.05 -12.41 5.65
CA PRO A 294 35.54 -11.07 5.39
C PRO A 294 34.13 -10.94 5.94
N LYS A 295 33.78 -9.74 6.42
CA LYS A 295 32.44 -9.45 6.94
C LYS A 295 31.40 -9.74 5.85
N PRO A 296 30.23 -10.33 6.18
CA PRO A 296 29.13 -10.46 5.25
C PRO A 296 28.76 -9.10 4.66
N VAL A 297 28.50 -9.08 3.35
CA VAL A 297 28.06 -7.89 2.62
C VAL A 297 26.55 -7.95 2.47
N ILE A 298 25.87 -6.96 3.06
CA ILE A 298 24.42 -6.79 2.94
C ILE A 298 24.15 -5.73 1.88
N ILE A 299 23.34 -6.07 0.89
CA ILE A 299 22.83 -5.13 -0.11
C ILE A 299 21.39 -4.81 0.24
N VAL A 300 21.15 -3.56 0.65
CA VAL A 300 19.83 -3.02 0.96
C VAL A 300 19.42 -2.02 -0.11
N GLY A 301 18.11 -1.84 -0.22
CA GLY A 301 17.48 -0.87 -1.10
C GLY A 301 16.00 -1.19 -1.22
N SER A 302 15.25 -0.15 -1.57
CA SER A 302 13.82 -0.21 -1.78
C SER A 302 13.41 -1.25 -2.84
N LYS A 303 12.13 -1.65 -2.83
CA LYS A 303 11.60 -2.62 -3.80
C LYS A 303 11.77 -2.08 -5.22
N GLY A 304 12.45 -2.85 -6.09
CA GLY A 304 12.66 -2.47 -7.49
C GLY A 304 13.79 -1.46 -7.72
N ALA A 305 14.63 -1.17 -6.71
CA ALA A 305 15.82 -0.33 -6.85
C ALA A 305 16.91 -0.94 -7.76
N GLY A 306 16.85 -2.25 -8.05
CA GLY A 306 17.79 -2.92 -8.96
C GLY A 306 18.90 -3.74 -8.30
N LYS A 307 18.71 -4.19 -7.04
CA LYS A 307 19.68 -5.00 -6.27
C LYS A 307 20.24 -6.20 -7.06
N THR A 308 19.38 -7.06 -7.61
CA THR A 308 19.79 -8.22 -8.45
C THR A 308 20.58 -7.81 -9.68
N THR A 309 20.17 -6.73 -10.33
CA THR A 309 20.84 -6.19 -11.51
C THR A 309 22.22 -5.64 -11.15
N PHE A 310 22.36 -4.98 -10.00
CA PHE A 310 23.65 -4.52 -9.46
C PHE A 310 24.59 -5.67 -9.10
N ILE A 311 24.09 -6.69 -8.39
CA ILE A 311 24.87 -7.88 -8.03
C ILE A 311 25.43 -8.57 -9.28
N ASN A 312 24.57 -8.83 -10.27
CA ASN A 312 25.02 -9.48 -11.50
C ASN A 312 26.01 -8.61 -12.28
N PHE A 313 25.78 -7.30 -12.35
CA PHE A 313 26.73 -6.38 -13.00
C PHE A 313 28.10 -6.38 -12.31
N LEU A 314 28.14 -6.43 -10.98
CA LEU A 314 29.38 -6.50 -10.20
C LEU A 314 30.19 -7.77 -10.54
N PHE A 315 29.54 -8.93 -10.47
CA PHE A 315 30.22 -10.23 -10.62
C PHE A 315 30.48 -10.63 -12.08
N LYS A 316 29.62 -10.26 -13.03
CA LYS A 316 29.78 -10.62 -14.44
C LYS A 316 30.64 -9.62 -15.23
N ASN A 317 30.64 -8.33 -14.87
CA ASN A 317 31.23 -7.28 -15.73
C ASN A 317 32.37 -6.49 -15.07
N LYS A 318 32.30 -6.20 -13.76
CA LYS A 318 33.29 -5.33 -13.08
C LYS A 318 34.46 -6.09 -12.48
N LEU A 319 34.27 -7.35 -12.09
CA LEU A 319 35.32 -8.16 -11.46
C LEU A 319 36.34 -8.65 -12.50
N PRO A 320 37.64 -8.37 -12.35
CA PRO A 320 38.67 -8.87 -13.25
C PRO A 320 38.72 -10.41 -13.26
N ASN A 321 39.00 -11.03 -14.40
CA ASN A 321 39.13 -12.49 -14.54
C ASN A 321 40.13 -13.10 -13.53
N ASP A 322 41.22 -12.39 -13.24
CA ASP A 322 42.21 -12.81 -12.23
C ASP A 322 41.64 -12.86 -10.81
N THR A 323 40.64 -12.02 -10.52
CA THR A 323 39.93 -12.01 -9.23
C THR A 323 38.96 -13.19 -9.16
N ILE A 324 38.23 -13.48 -10.23
CA ILE A 324 37.30 -14.63 -10.31
C ILE A 324 38.04 -15.96 -10.10
N ASN A 325 39.24 -16.10 -10.67
CA ASN A 325 40.07 -17.29 -10.48
C ASN A 325 40.51 -17.53 -9.03
N ARG A 326 40.62 -16.47 -8.22
CA ARG A 326 40.96 -16.56 -6.78
C ARG A 326 39.73 -16.62 -5.88
N TYR A 327 38.59 -16.13 -6.38
CA TYR A 327 37.34 -16.00 -5.65
C TYR A 327 36.20 -16.61 -6.47
N PRO A 328 36.11 -17.95 -6.56
CA PRO A 328 34.99 -18.61 -7.23
C PRO A 328 33.71 -18.21 -6.51
N TYR A 329 32.69 -17.81 -7.28
CA TYR A 329 31.40 -17.41 -6.73
C TYR A 329 30.29 -18.34 -7.19
N VAL A 330 29.27 -18.50 -6.34
CA VAL A 330 28.05 -19.24 -6.62
C VAL A 330 26.85 -18.34 -6.34
N TYR A 331 25.92 -18.29 -7.30
CA TYR A 331 24.69 -17.52 -7.20
C TYR A 331 23.53 -18.43 -6.76
N VAL A 332 22.89 -18.07 -5.65
CA VAL A 332 21.77 -18.79 -5.05
C VAL A 332 20.54 -17.89 -5.14
N ASP A 333 19.58 -18.28 -5.97
CA ASP A 333 18.28 -17.65 -6.02
C ASP A 333 17.40 -18.20 -4.89
N PHE A 334 17.19 -17.38 -3.86
CA PHE A 334 16.45 -17.82 -2.67
C PHE A 334 15.00 -18.20 -2.98
N ILE A 335 14.45 -17.75 -4.12
CA ILE A 335 13.09 -18.08 -4.54
C ILE A 335 12.87 -19.58 -4.67
N LYS A 336 13.90 -20.33 -5.09
CA LYS A 336 13.82 -21.77 -5.35
C LYS A 336 13.60 -22.62 -4.09
N TYR A 337 13.89 -22.07 -2.91
CA TYR A 337 13.89 -22.81 -1.64
C TYR A 337 12.64 -22.56 -0.80
N TYR A 338 11.76 -21.66 -1.24
CA TYR A 338 10.51 -21.41 -0.56
C TYR A 338 9.48 -22.50 -0.90
N LYS A 339 9.32 -23.46 0.00
CA LYS A 339 8.15 -24.37 0.06
C LYS A 339 7.35 -24.02 1.32
N ASN A 340 6.06 -24.38 1.36
CA ASN A 340 5.06 -24.08 2.41
C ASN A 340 5.45 -24.37 3.90
N SER A 341 6.69 -24.74 4.21
CA SER A 341 7.24 -24.86 5.56
C SER A 341 7.99 -23.58 5.97
N LYS A 342 7.73 -23.10 7.18
CA LYS A 342 8.36 -21.89 7.76
C LYS A 342 9.90 -21.93 7.88
N ASN A 343 10.53 -23.09 7.66
CA ASN A 343 11.97 -23.25 7.84
C ASN A 343 12.66 -23.42 6.48
N VAL A 344 13.75 -22.67 6.32
CA VAL A 344 14.67 -22.75 5.18
C VAL A 344 15.42 -24.08 5.23
N ASP A 345 15.38 -24.85 4.14
CA ASP A 345 16.08 -26.14 4.02
C ASP A 345 17.58 -25.89 3.72
N THR A 346 18.39 -25.78 4.76
CA THR A 346 19.82 -25.46 4.66
C THR A 346 20.64 -26.57 3.98
N GLU A 347 20.23 -27.83 4.14
CA GLU A 347 20.88 -28.97 3.48
C GLU A 347 20.66 -28.90 1.97
N LYS A 348 19.43 -28.63 1.54
CA LYS A 348 19.13 -28.46 0.11
C LYS A 348 19.84 -27.26 -0.52
N ILE A 349 19.90 -26.11 0.18
CA ILE A 349 20.66 -24.95 -0.30
C ILE A 349 22.14 -25.32 -0.44
N SER A 350 22.69 -26.02 0.55
CA SER A 350 24.09 -26.45 0.51
C SER A 350 24.35 -27.44 -0.64
N GLU A 351 23.41 -28.33 -0.92
CA GLU A 351 23.46 -29.24 -2.07
C GLU A 351 23.52 -28.49 -3.40
N ASP A 352 22.64 -27.51 -3.60
CA ASP A 352 22.61 -26.72 -4.83
C ASP A 352 23.85 -25.84 -5.00
N ILE A 353 24.41 -25.32 -3.90
CA ILE A 353 25.69 -24.60 -3.92
C ILE A 353 26.82 -25.53 -4.39
N LEU A 354 26.88 -26.74 -3.84
CA LEU A 354 27.88 -27.74 -4.23
C LEU A 354 27.75 -28.12 -5.70
N ASN A 355 26.53 -28.43 -6.16
CA ASN A 355 26.26 -28.78 -7.56
C ASN A 355 26.67 -27.65 -8.51
N SER A 356 26.31 -26.40 -8.18
CA SER A 356 26.70 -25.23 -8.95
C SER A 356 28.22 -25.05 -9.01
N LEU A 357 28.91 -25.32 -7.90
CA LEU A 357 30.37 -25.24 -7.84
C LEU A 357 31.03 -26.31 -8.72
N TYR A 358 30.51 -27.53 -8.73
CA TYR A 358 31.02 -28.63 -9.56
C TYR A 358 30.81 -28.36 -11.06
N GLU A 359 29.64 -27.83 -11.43
CA GLU A 359 29.31 -27.51 -12.83
C GLU A 359 30.10 -26.30 -13.37
N GLN A 360 30.22 -25.23 -12.58
CA GLN A 360 30.86 -23.99 -13.03
C GLN A 360 32.39 -24.05 -13.00
N TYR A 361 32.98 -24.85 -12.09
CA TYR A 361 34.42 -24.92 -11.89
C TYR A 361 34.96 -26.36 -11.97
N PRO A 362 34.75 -27.08 -13.08
CA PRO A 362 35.15 -28.49 -13.22
C PRO A 362 36.67 -28.68 -13.11
N PHE A 363 37.46 -27.64 -13.45
CA PHE A 363 38.92 -27.65 -13.35
C PHE A 363 39.45 -27.77 -11.90
N LEU A 364 38.60 -27.56 -10.88
CA LEU A 364 38.98 -27.72 -9.48
C LEU A 364 39.02 -29.19 -9.02
N GLU A 365 38.40 -30.11 -9.79
CA GLU A 365 38.39 -31.56 -9.56
C GLU A 365 37.92 -31.95 -8.14
N LEU A 366 36.92 -31.22 -7.62
CA LEU A 366 36.51 -31.25 -6.21
C LEU A 366 35.87 -32.58 -5.78
N ASP A 367 35.32 -33.32 -6.73
CA ASP A 367 34.68 -34.63 -6.58
C ASP A 367 35.68 -35.80 -6.69
N THR A 368 36.93 -35.55 -7.06
CA THR A 368 37.92 -36.61 -7.20
C THR A 368 38.31 -37.20 -5.86
N TYR A 369 38.52 -38.52 -5.83
CA TYR A 369 38.91 -39.25 -4.62
C TYR A 369 40.16 -38.68 -3.93
N LYS A 370 41.11 -38.17 -4.72
CA LYS A 370 42.33 -37.51 -4.20
C LYS A 370 42.01 -36.22 -3.45
N VAL A 371 41.09 -35.41 -3.96
CA VAL A 371 40.67 -34.16 -3.33
C VAL A 371 39.78 -34.43 -2.12
N LEU A 372 38.85 -35.37 -2.20
CA LEU A 372 38.01 -35.76 -1.05
C LEU A 372 38.84 -36.16 0.18
N LYS A 373 39.93 -36.91 -0.01
CA LYS A 373 40.88 -37.21 1.08
C LYS A 373 41.57 -35.97 1.66
N ARG A 374 41.84 -34.96 0.82
CA ARG A 374 42.47 -33.71 1.26
C ARG A 374 41.48 -32.80 1.99
N ILE A 375 40.21 -32.79 1.60
CA ILE A 375 39.15 -32.08 2.30
C ILE A 375 39.11 -32.57 3.76
N TYR A 376 38.96 -33.89 3.95
CA TYR A 376 38.83 -34.49 5.28
C TYR A 376 40.16 -34.88 5.95
N ILE A 377 41.29 -34.31 5.52
CA ILE A 377 42.63 -34.76 5.93
C ILE A 377 42.84 -34.73 7.44
N HIS A 378 42.26 -33.76 8.16
CA HIS A 378 42.39 -33.65 9.60
C HIS A 378 41.64 -34.76 10.33
N GLU A 379 40.43 -35.08 9.90
CA GLU A 379 39.60 -36.14 10.48
C GLU A 379 40.19 -37.52 10.18
N ILE A 380 40.65 -37.72 8.93
CA ILE A 380 41.36 -38.95 8.51
C ILE A 380 42.61 -39.13 9.37
N ASN A 381 43.46 -38.11 9.53
CA ASN A 381 44.66 -38.20 10.36
C ASN A 381 44.34 -38.46 11.85
N ARG A 382 43.22 -37.94 12.35
CA ARG A 382 42.75 -38.22 13.73
C ARG A 382 42.32 -39.68 13.86
N ASN A 383 41.57 -40.20 12.90
CA ASN A 383 41.15 -41.60 12.90
C ASN A 383 42.34 -42.54 12.73
N ASP A 384 43.30 -42.20 11.87
CA ASP A 384 44.56 -42.93 11.66
C ASP A 384 45.39 -43.06 12.93
N ARG A 385 45.43 -42.02 13.76
CA ARG A 385 46.08 -42.07 15.09
C ARG A 385 45.25 -42.82 16.13
N GLY A 386 43.93 -42.86 15.94
CA GLY A 386 42.98 -43.50 16.84
C GLY A 386 42.54 -44.87 16.32
N ILE A 387 41.24 -44.98 16.03
CA ILE A 387 40.53 -46.24 15.75
C ILE A 387 41.10 -46.97 14.52
N TRP A 388 41.63 -46.24 13.53
CA TRP A 388 42.13 -46.83 12.28
C TRP A 388 43.59 -47.26 12.32
N SER A 389 44.35 -46.92 13.38
CA SER A 389 45.76 -47.31 13.55
C SER A 389 46.00 -48.81 13.31
N VAL A 390 45.14 -49.65 13.90
CA VAL A 390 45.23 -51.12 13.82
C VAL A 390 45.03 -51.63 12.39
N TYR A 391 44.11 -51.04 11.63
CA TYR A 391 43.81 -51.45 10.26
C TYR A 391 44.88 -50.96 9.29
N LYS A 392 45.40 -49.74 9.51
CA LYS A 392 46.42 -49.12 8.66
C LYS A 392 47.72 -49.94 8.61
N GLU A 393 48.09 -50.58 9.72
CA GLU A 393 49.32 -51.39 9.82
C GLU A 393 49.10 -52.87 9.46
N LYS A 394 47.93 -53.44 9.78
CA LYS A 394 47.69 -54.90 9.69
C LYS A 394 46.85 -55.36 8.51
N ASN A 395 45.98 -54.51 7.95
CA ASN A 395 45.08 -54.89 6.87
C ASN A 395 44.66 -53.69 6.01
N GLN A 396 45.41 -53.46 4.94
CA GLN A 396 45.22 -52.33 4.04
C GLN A 396 43.86 -52.36 3.30
N LEU A 397 43.28 -53.54 3.03
CA LEU A 397 41.97 -53.66 2.40
C LEU A 397 40.85 -53.15 3.31
N VAL A 398 40.88 -53.56 4.59
CA VAL A 398 39.90 -53.11 5.59
C VAL A 398 40.03 -51.62 5.88
N TYR A 399 41.25 -51.08 5.85
CA TYR A 399 41.48 -49.65 5.97
C TYR A 399 40.82 -48.84 4.83
N VAL A 400 40.99 -49.29 3.58
CA VAL A 400 40.37 -48.62 2.41
C VAL A 400 38.84 -48.67 2.49
N ASP A 401 38.27 -49.81 2.89
CA ASP A 401 36.83 -49.97 3.09
C ASP A 401 36.29 -48.98 4.13
N LYS A 402 36.92 -48.90 5.31
CA LYS A 402 36.54 -47.95 6.36
C LYS A 402 36.69 -46.49 5.94
N LEU A 403 37.73 -46.17 5.17
CA LEU A 403 37.93 -44.83 4.64
C LEU A 403 36.83 -44.45 3.63
N ASN A 404 36.42 -45.38 2.77
CA ASN A 404 35.34 -45.15 1.81
C ASN A 404 33.99 -44.97 2.52
N SER A 405 33.66 -45.84 3.48
CA SER A 405 32.44 -45.69 4.27
C SER A 405 32.37 -44.34 5.01
N PHE A 406 33.51 -43.87 5.55
CA PHE A 406 33.59 -42.57 6.20
C PHE A 406 33.33 -41.41 5.23
N ILE A 407 33.93 -41.45 4.04
CA ILE A 407 33.70 -40.41 3.02
C ILE A 407 32.23 -40.43 2.56
N GLU A 408 31.65 -41.61 2.32
CA GLU A 408 30.24 -41.77 1.97
C GLU A 408 29.30 -41.20 3.04
N GLU A 409 29.59 -41.45 4.32
CA GLU A 409 28.83 -40.90 5.43
C GLU A 409 28.90 -39.36 5.46
N LYS A 410 30.09 -38.80 5.31
CA LYS A 410 30.29 -37.35 5.28
C LYS A 410 29.57 -36.70 4.08
N PHE A 411 29.51 -37.37 2.95
CA PHE A 411 28.86 -36.87 1.74
C PHE A 411 27.32 -36.84 1.81
N LYS A 412 26.72 -37.55 2.80
CA LYS A 412 25.27 -37.46 3.09
C LYS A 412 24.88 -36.13 3.73
N HIS A 413 25.81 -35.48 4.43
CA HIS A 413 25.59 -34.19 5.10
C HIS A 413 26.16 -33.07 4.24
N LYS A 414 25.34 -32.45 3.39
CA LYS A 414 25.76 -31.49 2.37
C LYS A 414 26.24 -30.19 3.00
N GLU A 415 25.59 -29.74 4.05
CA GLU A 415 25.97 -28.53 4.80
C GLU A 415 27.39 -28.66 5.39
N LEU A 416 27.66 -29.76 6.11
CA LEU A 416 28.98 -30.03 6.67
C LEU A 416 30.04 -30.24 5.59
N HIS A 417 29.67 -30.89 4.49
CA HIS A 417 30.59 -31.08 3.37
C HIS A 417 30.98 -29.74 2.72
N LEU A 418 30.01 -28.83 2.53
CA LEU A 418 30.25 -27.49 2.00
C LEU A 418 31.22 -26.69 2.89
N GLU A 419 31.06 -26.77 4.22
CA GLU A 419 31.97 -26.13 5.16
C GLU A 419 33.42 -26.64 5.01
N GLU A 420 33.61 -27.95 5.01
CA GLU A 420 34.95 -28.55 4.91
C GLU A 420 35.57 -28.33 3.53
N LEU A 421 34.75 -28.36 2.46
CA LEU A 421 35.19 -28.04 1.10
C LEU A 421 35.67 -26.58 1.01
N SER A 422 34.92 -25.63 1.56
CA SER A 422 35.31 -24.22 1.56
C SER A 422 36.61 -24.00 2.36
N LYS A 423 36.76 -24.65 3.52
CA LYS A 423 38.02 -24.62 4.30
C LYS A 423 39.20 -25.21 3.51
N TYR A 424 38.97 -26.27 2.73
CA TYR A 424 39.97 -26.84 1.83
C TYR A 424 40.41 -25.86 0.75
N LEU A 425 39.48 -25.14 0.11
CA LEU A 425 39.80 -24.11 -0.88
C LEU A 425 40.72 -23.03 -0.28
N VAL A 426 40.40 -22.57 0.94
CA VAL A 426 41.21 -21.56 1.64
C VAL A 426 42.60 -22.10 1.99
N ARG A 427 42.66 -23.32 2.55
CA ARG A 427 43.92 -23.91 3.05
C ARG A 427 44.88 -24.33 1.93
N GLU A 428 44.39 -25.10 0.96
CA GLU A 428 45.23 -25.82 -0.01
C GLU A 428 45.31 -25.11 -1.37
N ARG A 429 44.27 -24.35 -1.74
CA ARG A 429 44.19 -23.68 -3.04
C ARG A 429 44.39 -22.17 -2.97
N GLN A 430 44.41 -21.58 -1.76
CA GLN A 430 44.47 -20.13 -1.56
C GLN A 430 43.31 -19.39 -2.26
N MET A 431 42.18 -20.08 -2.39
CA MET A 431 40.94 -19.59 -2.99
C MET A 431 39.87 -19.41 -1.91
N ARG A 432 38.95 -18.47 -2.08
CA ARG A 432 37.82 -18.28 -1.16
C ARG A 432 36.52 -18.31 -1.93
N LEU A 433 35.63 -19.21 -1.55
CA LEU A 433 34.28 -19.30 -2.10
C LEU A 433 33.49 -18.04 -1.74
N ILE A 434 32.80 -17.44 -2.71
CA ILE A 434 31.81 -16.38 -2.51
C ILE A 434 30.42 -16.98 -2.74
N VAL A 435 29.51 -16.79 -1.79
CA VAL A 435 28.12 -17.22 -1.90
C VAL A 435 27.24 -15.98 -1.97
N ILE A 436 26.49 -15.85 -3.06
CA ILE A 436 25.56 -14.75 -3.30
C ILE A 436 24.16 -15.29 -3.05
N ILE A 437 23.47 -14.76 -2.04
CA ILE A 437 22.08 -15.09 -1.70
C ILE A 437 21.22 -13.90 -2.12
N ASP A 438 20.48 -14.05 -3.21
CA ASP A 438 19.63 -12.99 -3.76
C ASP A 438 18.14 -13.34 -3.69
N ASN A 439 17.27 -12.34 -3.90
CA ASN A 439 15.81 -12.42 -3.83
C ASN A 439 15.21 -12.80 -2.47
N ALA A 440 15.99 -12.81 -1.38
CA ALA A 440 15.43 -12.96 -0.04
C ALA A 440 14.43 -11.82 0.25
N ASP A 441 14.68 -10.61 -0.29
CA ASP A 441 13.84 -9.42 -0.17
C ASP A 441 12.39 -9.56 -0.69
N GLN A 442 12.10 -10.60 -1.47
CA GLN A 442 10.76 -10.91 -1.98
C GLN A 442 9.87 -11.65 -0.97
N PHE A 443 10.44 -12.19 0.09
CA PHE A 443 9.74 -12.98 1.09
C PHE A 443 9.27 -12.18 2.30
N ASP A 444 8.55 -12.85 3.19
CA ASP A 444 8.12 -12.28 4.47
C ASP A 444 9.28 -12.11 5.46
N MET A 445 8.95 -11.48 6.57
CA MET A 445 9.90 -11.15 7.65
C MET A 445 10.62 -12.41 8.17
N GLU A 446 9.90 -13.45 8.56
CA GLU A 446 10.48 -14.68 9.15
C GLU A 446 11.51 -15.35 8.20
N THR A 447 11.20 -15.38 6.90
CA THR A 447 12.06 -16.00 5.89
C THR A 447 13.34 -15.18 5.63
N GLN A 448 13.22 -13.85 5.56
CA GLN A 448 14.38 -12.98 5.37
C GLN A 448 15.35 -13.03 6.55
N GLU A 449 14.82 -13.17 7.77
CA GLU A 449 15.61 -13.39 8.97
C GLU A 449 16.38 -14.71 8.91
N SER A 450 15.69 -15.78 8.52
CA SER A 450 16.31 -17.10 8.35
C SER A 450 17.40 -17.10 7.28
N ALA A 451 17.19 -16.41 6.15
CA ALA A 451 18.18 -16.26 5.09
C ALA A 451 19.43 -15.54 5.60
N PHE A 452 19.28 -14.43 6.33
CA PHE A 452 20.38 -13.68 6.91
C PHE A 452 21.19 -14.51 7.93
N LEU A 453 20.51 -15.24 8.81
CA LEU A 453 21.15 -16.10 9.79
C LEU A 453 21.92 -17.25 9.14
N PHE A 454 21.35 -17.88 8.11
CA PHE A 454 22.04 -18.89 7.32
C PHE A 454 23.31 -18.29 6.67
N ALA A 455 23.18 -17.13 6.02
CA ALA A 455 24.28 -16.44 5.36
C ALA A 455 25.43 -16.12 6.33
N SER A 456 25.09 -15.58 7.50
CA SER A 456 26.07 -15.22 8.55
C SER A 456 26.72 -16.44 9.19
N SER A 457 25.94 -17.50 9.41
CA SER A 457 26.44 -18.79 9.91
C SER A 457 27.41 -19.44 8.93
N LEU A 458 27.07 -19.42 7.63
CA LEU A 458 27.91 -19.95 6.56
C LEU A 458 29.23 -19.18 6.43
N ASN A 459 29.19 -17.84 6.46
CA ASN A 459 30.39 -16.99 6.45
C ASN A 459 31.38 -17.40 7.56
N ARG A 460 30.89 -17.56 8.79
CA ARG A 460 31.72 -17.88 9.96
C ARG A 460 32.22 -19.34 9.97
N ARG A 461 31.36 -20.31 9.64
CA ARG A 461 31.71 -21.74 9.70
C ARG A 461 32.52 -22.20 8.50
N ALA A 462 32.15 -21.78 7.29
CA ALA A 462 32.78 -22.20 6.04
C ALA A 462 33.93 -21.27 5.59
N PHE A 463 34.16 -20.13 6.24
CA PHE A 463 35.16 -19.12 5.84
C PHE A 463 34.93 -18.56 4.42
N CYS A 464 33.68 -18.53 3.95
CA CYS A 464 33.31 -17.99 2.64
C CYS A 464 33.01 -16.47 2.70
N GLY A 465 33.17 -15.78 1.57
CA GLY A 465 32.57 -14.46 1.39
C GLY A 465 31.08 -14.60 1.15
N VAL A 466 30.25 -13.73 1.74
CA VAL A 466 28.79 -13.84 1.63
C VAL A 466 28.20 -12.50 1.23
N PHE A 467 27.34 -12.52 0.22
CA PHE A 467 26.52 -11.40 -0.20
C PHE A 467 25.06 -11.77 0.03
N VAL A 468 24.30 -10.90 0.69
CA VAL A 468 22.87 -11.10 0.93
C VAL A 468 22.07 -9.86 0.54
N SER A 469 21.06 -10.05 -0.29
CA SER A 469 20.12 -9.00 -0.71
C SER A 469 18.92 -9.00 0.23
N LEU A 470 18.70 -7.90 0.96
CA LEU A 470 17.61 -7.77 1.93
C LEU A 470 16.70 -6.58 1.59
N ARG A 471 15.46 -6.63 2.08
CA ARG A 471 14.55 -5.49 1.98
C ARG A 471 14.90 -4.45 3.02
N GLU A 472 14.95 -3.19 2.59
CA GLU A 472 15.42 -2.09 3.43
C GLU A 472 14.58 -1.88 4.70
N GLY A 473 13.24 -1.84 4.56
CA GLY A 473 12.35 -1.70 5.73
C GLY A 473 12.52 -2.80 6.77
N TYR A 474 12.80 -4.04 6.35
CA TYR A 474 13.05 -5.15 7.28
C TYR A 474 14.43 -5.06 7.94
N TYR A 475 15.46 -4.69 7.19
CA TYR A 475 16.82 -4.50 7.73
C TYR A 475 16.84 -3.49 8.88
N TYR A 476 16.21 -2.31 8.72
CA TYR A 476 16.19 -1.30 9.79
C TYR A 476 15.42 -1.74 11.02
N LYS A 477 14.39 -2.57 10.86
CA LYS A 477 13.64 -3.13 11.99
C LYS A 477 14.51 -4.06 12.85
N TRP A 478 15.40 -4.84 12.23
CA TRP A 478 16.15 -5.89 12.91
C TRP A 478 17.55 -5.54 13.35
N ARG A 479 18.23 -4.59 12.69
CA ARG A 479 19.66 -4.34 12.91
C ARG A 479 20.08 -4.16 14.38
N ASN A 480 19.20 -3.62 15.22
CA ASN A 480 19.47 -3.37 16.64
C ASN A 480 18.91 -4.46 17.57
N LEU A 481 18.24 -5.47 17.01
CA LEU A 481 17.62 -6.57 17.74
C LEU A 481 18.51 -7.82 17.71
N PRO A 482 18.60 -8.59 18.80
CA PRO A 482 19.16 -9.93 18.76
C PRO A 482 18.32 -10.84 17.85
N PRO A 483 18.93 -11.78 17.10
CA PRO A 483 20.36 -12.11 17.03
C PRO A 483 21.19 -11.25 16.04
N PHE A 484 20.59 -10.32 15.30
CA PHE A 484 21.23 -9.58 14.21
C PHE A 484 22.38 -8.69 14.69
N ASN A 485 22.19 -8.02 15.84
CA ASN A 485 23.21 -7.16 16.44
C ASN A 485 24.51 -7.89 16.84
N ALA A 486 24.54 -9.23 16.81
CA ALA A 486 25.71 -10.04 17.12
C ALA A 486 26.63 -10.26 15.90
N PHE A 487 26.18 -9.94 14.69
CA PHE A 487 26.93 -10.14 13.45
C PHE A 487 27.42 -8.81 12.89
N GLU A 488 28.74 -8.65 12.77
CA GLU A 488 29.32 -7.49 12.08
C GLU A 488 29.18 -7.67 10.56
N SER A 489 28.51 -6.74 9.88
CA SER A 489 28.29 -6.77 8.43
C SER A 489 28.58 -5.42 7.78
N ASN A 490 29.01 -5.44 6.53
CA ASN A 490 29.14 -4.23 5.71
C ASN A 490 27.85 -4.03 4.93
N VAL A 491 27.23 -2.85 5.05
CA VAL A 491 25.93 -2.58 4.44
C VAL A 491 26.06 -1.53 3.35
N TYR A 492 25.64 -1.91 2.15
CA TYR A 492 25.60 -1.02 0.98
C TYR A 492 24.17 -0.78 0.55
N HIS A 493 23.84 0.48 0.33
CA HIS A 493 22.55 0.91 -0.18
C HIS A 493 22.59 1.07 -1.71
N VAL A 494 21.76 0.31 -2.42
CA VAL A 494 21.59 0.44 -3.87
C VAL A 494 20.42 1.38 -4.13
N THR A 495 20.71 2.53 -4.73
CA THR A 495 19.72 3.54 -5.07
C THR A 495 19.04 3.20 -6.39
N ALA A 496 17.74 3.47 -6.51
CA ALA A 496 17.02 3.32 -7.76
C ALA A 496 17.62 4.20 -8.87
N PRO A 497 17.89 3.66 -10.08
CA PRO A 497 18.36 4.45 -11.20
C PRO A 497 17.25 5.34 -11.77
N LYS A 498 17.64 6.39 -12.50
CA LYS A 498 16.67 7.23 -13.22
C LYS A 498 15.90 6.38 -14.23
N TYR A 499 14.58 6.32 -14.05
CA TYR A 499 13.71 5.49 -14.88
C TYR A 499 13.79 5.88 -16.37
N SER A 500 13.89 7.17 -16.70
CA SER A 500 14.06 7.64 -18.08
C SER A 500 15.30 7.02 -18.75
N GLU A 501 16.42 6.94 -18.05
CA GLU A 501 17.65 6.34 -18.58
C GLU A 501 17.51 4.81 -18.75
N VAL A 502 16.85 4.13 -17.80
CA VAL A 502 16.56 2.69 -17.90
C VAL A 502 15.68 2.40 -19.12
N LEU A 503 14.60 3.17 -19.28
CA LEU A 503 13.68 3.04 -20.40
C LEU A 503 14.40 3.27 -21.73
N GLN A 504 15.25 4.31 -21.81
CA GLN A 504 15.99 4.64 -23.01
C GLN A 504 16.95 3.52 -23.40
N LYS A 505 17.74 3.00 -22.45
CA LYS A 505 18.69 1.91 -22.72
C LYS A 505 17.99 0.62 -23.15
N ARG A 506 16.85 0.27 -22.54
CA ARG A 506 16.07 -0.91 -22.95
C ARG A 506 15.52 -0.80 -24.37
N ILE A 507 14.99 0.36 -24.75
CA ILE A 507 14.53 0.60 -26.12
C ILE A 507 15.71 0.57 -27.11
N SER A 508 16.84 1.19 -26.78
CA SER A 508 18.04 1.14 -27.61
C SER A 508 18.58 -0.28 -27.81
N TYR A 509 18.65 -1.07 -26.73
CA TYR A 509 19.07 -2.48 -26.80
C TYR A 509 18.14 -3.30 -27.71
N THR A 510 16.83 -3.05 -27.64
CA THR A 510 15.84 -3.68 -28.52
C THR A 510 16.11 -3.37 -29.98
N LEU A 511 16.30 -2.09 -30.30
CA LEU A 511 16.55 -1.65 -31.68
C LEU A 511 17.85 -2.28 -32.22
N LYS A 512 18.89 -2.37 -31.39
CA LYS A 512 20.14 -3.08 -31.72
C LYS A 512 19.85 -4.56 -32.01
N LYS A 513 19.15 -5.27 -31.12
CA LYS A 513 18.86 -6.71 -31.31
C LYS A 513 18.03 -7.00 -32.57
N ILE A 514 17.05 -6.14 -32.88
CA ILE A 514 16.24 -6.23 -34.11
C ILE A 514 17.10 -6.03 -35.37
N GLU A 515 18.16 -5.21 -35.32
CA GLU A 515 19.07 -4.99 -36.45
C GLU A 515 20.07 -6.13 -36.68
N PHE A 516 20.55 -6.77 -35.60
CA PHE A 516 21.61 -7.77 -35.67
C PHE A 516 21.10 -9.22 -35.80
N ASP A 517 19.90 -9.51 -35.29
CA ASP A 517 19.38 -10.87 -35.22
C ASP A 517 18.13 -11.08 -36.09
N SER A 518 18.36 -11.24 -37.39
CA SER A 518 17.33 -11.55 -38.38
C SER A 518 16.55 -12.84 -38.08
N SER A 519 17.09 -13.72 -37.21
CA SER A 519 16.53 -15.02 -36.85
C SER A 519 15.47 -14.96 -35.75
N VAL A 520 15.43 -13.90 -34.93
CA VAL A 520 14.41 -13.71 -33.88
C VAL A 520 13.02 -13.41 -34.46
N ILE A 521 12.95 -13.03 -35.74
CA ILE A 521 11.75 -12.49 -36.41
C ILE A 521 11.47 -13.24 -37.73
N GLU A 522 11.85 -14.52 -37.84
CA GLU A 522 11.60 -15.36 -39.04
C GLU A 522 10.12 -15.78 -39.25
N ARG A 523 9.18 -15.15 -38.54
CA ARG A 523 7.75 -15.33 -38.84
C ARG A 523 7.26 -14.09 -39.57
N ASN A 524 7.10 -14.19 -40.88
CA ASN A 524 6.20 -13.32 -41.63
C ASN A 524 4.85 -13.30 -40.90
N VAL A 525 4.57 -12.19 -40.23
CA VAL A 525 3.40 -12.07 -39.37
C VAL A 525 2.21 -11.70 -40.25
N THR A 526 1.36 -12.68 -40.55
CA THR A 526 0.08 -12.45 -41.21
C THR A 526 -1.00 -12.16 -40.16
N GLY A 527 -1.46 -10.92 -40.07
CA GLY A 527 -2.68 -10.54 -39.34
C GLY A 527 -3.86 -10.36 -40.28
N VAL A 528 -5.08 -10.28 -39.76
CA VAL A 528 -6.28 -9.87 -40.52
C VAL A 528 -6.81 -8.58 -39.91
N ASN A 529 -7.11 -7.57 -40.73
CA ASN A 529 -7.75 -6.34 -40.25
C ASN A 529 -9.27 -6.53 -40.03
N GLN A 530 -9.94 -5.53 -39.45
CA GLN A 530 -11.37 -5.55 -39.16
C GLN A 530 -12.27 -5.74 -40.40
N VAL A 531 -11.70 -5.70 -41.61
CA VAL A 531 -12.39 -5.82 -42.92
C VAL A 531 -12.01 -7.13 -43.64
N GLY A 532 -11.25 -8.03 -43.00
CA GLY A 532 -10.92 -9.34 -43.57
C GLY A 532 -9.67 -9.39 -44.45
N TYR A 533 -8.88 -8.30 -44.54
CA TYR A 533 -7.65 -8.29 -45.34
C TYR A 533 -6.45 -8.81 -44.55
N LYS A 534 -5.68 -9.69 -45.18
CA LYS A 534 -4.40 -10.20 -44.68
C LYS A 534 -3.36 -9.07 -44.70
N ILE A 535 -2.92 -8.61 -43.54
CA ILE A 535 -1.80 -7.68 -43.37
C ILE A 535 -0.55 -8.52 -43.08
N GLU A 536 0.40 -8.54 -44.00
CA GLU A 536 1.77 -8.96 -43.71
C GLU A 536 2.51 -7.77 -43.12
N MET A 537 3.00 -7.90 -41.89
CA MET A 537 3.87 -6.89 -41.30
C MET A 537 5.33 -7.27 -41.52
N GLU A 538 6.02 -6.48 -42.33
CA GLU A 538 7.47 -6.50 -42.47
C GLU A 538 8.12 -6.07 -41.15
N THR A 539 9.24 -6.70 -40.78
CA THR A 539 10.11 -6.36 -39.62
C THR A 539 10.39 -4.87 -39.48
N GLN A 540 10.38 -4.16 -40.61
CA GLN A 540 10.48 -2.71 -40.72
C GLN A 540 9.42 -1.95 -39.91
N ASN A 541 8.18 -2.45 -39.81
CA ASN A 541 7.08 -1.80 -39.08
C ASN A 541 7.32 -1.76 -37.56
N ILE A 542 7.92 -2.83 -37.01
CA ILE A 542 8.20 -2.96 -35.58
C ILE A 542 9.36 -2.04 -35.20
N LYS A 543 10.39 -1.98 -36.05
CA LYS A 543 11.52 -1.06 -35.90
C LYS A 543 11.05 0.40 -35.94
N GLU A 544 10.22 0.76 -36.92
CA GLU A 544 9.62 2.10 -37.05
C GLU A 544 8.78 2.48 -35.82
N PHE A 545 8.03 1.52 -35.25
CA PHE A 545 7.27 1.73 -34.03
C PHE A 545 8.17 2.05 -32.82
N PHE A 546 9.20 1.24 -32.55
CA PHE A 546 10.10 1.48 -31.41
C PHE A 546 10.96 2.74 -31.58
N LEU A 547 11.42 3.05 -32.80
CA LEU A 547 12.09 4.32 -33.10
C LEU A 547 11.16 5.52 -32.84
N SER A 548 9.90 5.42 -33.23
CA SER A 548 8.90 6.44 -32.94
C SER A 548 8.67 6.59 -31.45
N LEU A 549 8.50 5.49 -30.70
CA LEU A 549 8.37 5.52 -29.25
C LEU A 549 9.57 6.21 -28.60
N GLN A 550 10.80 5.86 -29.02
CA GLN A 550 12.02 6.48 -28.50
C GLN A 550 12.03 7.99 -28.76
N ASN A 551 11.80 8.40 -30.00
CA ASN A 551 11.80 9.82 -30.38
C ASN A 551 10.66 10.59 -29.71
N SER A 552 9.51 9.94 -29.51
CA SER A 552 8.36 10.56 -28.86
C SER A 552 8.63 10.74 -27.37
N LEU A 553 8.97 9.68 -26.63
CA LEU A 553 9.02 9.69 -25.16
C LEU A 553 10.14 10.54 -24.58
N PHE A 554 11.27 10.66 -25.28
CA PHE A 554 12.44 11.40 -24.80
C PHE A 554 12.62 12.79 -25.42
N ASP A 555 11.63 13.26 -26.20
CA ASP A 555 11.57 14.67 -26.60
C ASP A 555 10.96 15.51 -25.45
N ASN A 556 11.37 16.77 -25.34
CA ASN A 556 10.95 17.70 -24.29
C ASN A 556 9.42 17.89 -24.24
N SER A 557 8.68 17.56 -25.31
CA SER A 557 7.22 17.64 -25.36
C SER A 557 6.47 16.53 -24.61
N ASN A 558 7.13 15.40 -24.27
CA ASN A 558 6.51 14.26 -23.57
C ASN A 558 7.05 14.06 -22.14
N GLU A 559 7.60 15.11 -21.53
CA GLU A 559 8.00 15.13 -20.11
C GLU A 559 6.86 14.61 -19.21
N LEU A 560 5.59 14.85 -19.58
CA LEU A 560 4.42 14.42 -18.80
C LEU A 560 4.28 12.90 -18.60
N ILE A 561 4.59 12.06 -19.60
CA ILE A 561 4.49 10.58 -19.44
C ILE A 561 5.65 10.08 -18.57
N VAL A 562 6.85 10.60 -18.83
CA VAL A 562 8.05 10.25 -18.08
C VAL A 562 7.91 10.71 -16.63
N ASP A 563 7.39 11.92 -16.39
CA ASP A 563 7.05 12.45 -15.07
C ASP A 563 5.99 11.59 -14.40
N PHE A 564 4.89 11.26 -15.09
CA PHE A 564 3.86 10.39 -14.53
C PHE A 564 4.46 9.07 -14.04
N LEU A 565 5.29 8.42 -14.87
CA LEU A 565 5.97 7.17 -14.50
C LEU A 565 6.95 7.37 -13.35
N ASN A 566 7.78 8.43 -13.38
CA ASN A 566 8.74 8.74 -12.33
C ASN A 566 8.03 8.96 -10.98
N TYR A 567 7.07 9.88 -10.90
CA TYR A 567 6.37 10.19 -9.65
C TYR A 567 5.51 9.02 -9.16
N SER A 568 4.92 8.24 -10.08
CA SER A 568 3.99 7.16 -9.68
C SER A 568 4.68 5.86 -9.30
N THR A 569 5.93 5.64 -9.72
CA THR A 569 6.60 4.35 -9.55
C THR A 569 7.94 4.41 -8.87
N PHE A 570 8.56 5.58 -8.70
CA PHE A 570 9.80 5.71 -7.93
C PHE A 570 9.59 5.27 -6.47
N PRO A 571 10.53 4.52 -5.86
CA PRO A 571 11.82 4.04 -6.38
C PRO A 571 11.75 2.69 -7.15
N ASN A 572 10.55 2.13 -7.32
CA ASN A 572 10.32 0.84 -7.97
C ASN A 572 10.33 0.92 -9.51
N THR A 573 11.54 0.89 -10.09
CA THR A 573 11.71 0.90 -11.56
C THR A 573 11.04 -0.28 -12.27
N ARG A 574 10.90 -1.43 -11.59
CA ARG A 574 10.19 -2.61 -12.13
C ARG A 574 8.71 -2.30 -12.35
N GLU A 575 8.09 -1.55 -11.45
CA GLU A 575 6.70 -1.12 -11.59
C GLU A 575 6.54 -0.12 -12.74
N GLY A 576 7.47 0.83 -12.90
CA GLY A 576 7.49 1.75 -14.05
C GLY A 576 7.50 1.01 -15.39
N LEU A 577 8.37 0.01 -15.52
CA LEU A 577 8.45 -0.82 -16.73
C LEU A 577 7.19 -1.66 -16.94
N ARG A 578 6.56 -2.13 -15.86
CA ARG A 578 5.28 -2.85 -15.92
C ARG A 578 4.15 -1.96 -16.42
N LEU A 579 4.04 -0.72 -15.93
CA LEU A 579 3.03 0.25 -16.41
C LEU A 579 3.26 0.61 -17.87
N PHE A 580 4.51 0.78 -18.28
CA PHE A 580 4.83 1.04 -19.68
C PHE A 580 4.54 -0.16 -20.58
N LYS A 581 4.87 -1.39 -20.15
CA LYS A 581 4.46 -2.63 -20.82
C LYS A 581 2.94 -2.71 -20.96
N LEU A 582 2.20 -2.36 -19.91
CA LEU A 582 0.74 -2.36 -19.92
C LEU A 582 0.18 -1.39 -20.96
N PHE A 583 0.75 -0.19 -21.08
CA PHE A 583 0.39 0.75 -22.13
C PHE A 583 0.57 0.13 -23.52
N LEU A 584 1.71 -0.53 -23.80
CA LEU A 584 1.98 -1.12 -25.12
C LEU A 584 1.06 -2.29 -25.47
N ILE A 585 0.60 -3.05 -24.48
CA ILE A 585 -0.26 -4.25 -24.67
C ILE A 585 -1.74 -3.91 -24.62
N SER A 586 -2.12 -2.79 -23.99
CA SER A 586 -3.51 -2.38 -23.81
C SER A 586 -4.24 -2.31 -25.16
N GLY A 587 -5.47 -2.82 -25.21
CA GLY A 587 -6.29 -2.71 -26.41
C GLY A 587 -6.60 -1.25 -26.81
N TYR A 588 -6.54 -0.31 -25.86
CA TYR A 588 -6.76 1.12 -26.11
C TYR A 588 -5.61 1.79 -26.87
N THR A 589 -4.47 1.11 -26.98
CA THR A 589 -3.29 1.60 -27.69
C THR A 589 -3.36 1.11 -29.14
N ASP A 590 -3.76 1.98 -30.07
CA ASP A 590 -3.77 1.65 -31.50
C ASP A 590 -2.36 1.78 -32.11
N VAL A 591 -1.61 0.68 -32.00
CA VAL A 591 -0.25 0.58 -32.57
C VAL A 591 -0.23 0.87 -34.07
N SER A 592 -1.28 0.49 -34.80
CA SER A 592 -1.40 0.76 -36.25
C SER A 592 -1.47 2.26 -36.51
N GLU A 593 -2.26 2.98 -35.72
CA GLU A 593 -2.38 4.43 -35.82
C GLU A 593 -1.04 5.12 -35.54
N TYR A 594 -0.28 4.68 -34.53
CA TYR A 594 1.06 5.23 -34.26
C TYR A 594 2.03 4.99 -35.43
N ILE A 595 2.05 3.78 -36.01
CA ILE A 595 2.88 3.47 -37.19
C ILE A 595 2.47 4.35 -38.38
N MET A 596 1.17 4.53 -38.61
CA MET A 596 0.65 5.38 -39.69
C MET A 596 1.00 6.86 -39.47
N ARG A 597 0.88 7.38 -38.25
CA ARG A 597 1.30 8.75 -37.89
C ARG A 597 2.77 8.96 -38.26
N VAL A 598 3.63 7.95 -38.07
CA VAL A 598 5.06 7.99 -38.42
C VAL A 598 5.30 7.98 -39.91
N ARG A 599 4.69 7.03 -40.63
CA ARG A 599 4.88 6.86 -42.08
C ARG A 599 4.40 8.03 -42.90
N PHE A 600 3.29 8.65 -42.49
CA PHE A 600 2.65 9.74 -43.23
C PHE A 600 3.02 11.13 -42.70
N ASN A 601 4.01 11.22 -41.82
CA ASN A 601 4.55 12.49 -41.35
C ASN A 601 5.41 13.16 -42.43
N ARG A 602 4.76 13.87 -43.36
CA ARG A 602 5.43 14.53 -44.50
C ARG A 602 6.08 15.86 -44.14
N ASP A 603 5.69 16.46 -43.02
CA ASP A 603 6.03 17.85 -42.65
C ASP A 603 6.90 17.96 -41.38
N ASN A 604 7.65 16.91 -41.00
CA ASN A 604 8.42 16.87 -39.75
C ASN A 604 7.61 17.24 -38.49
N HIS A 605 6.28 17.06 -38.49
CA HIS A 605 5.44 17.37 -37.34
C HIS A 605 5.71 16.34 -36.23
N LYS A 606 5.96 16.81 -35.01
CA LYS A 606 6.33 15.92 -33.90
C LYS A 606 5.19 14.97 -33.54
N ILE A 607 5.45 13.67 -33.59
CA ILE A 607 4.48 12.64 -33.19
C ILE A 607 4.62 12.43 -31.68
N THR A 608 3.62 12.88 -30.94
CA THR A 608 3.59 12.77 -29.48
C THR A 608 2.53 11.76 -29.06
N ILE A 609 2.79 11.04 -27.97
CA ILE A 609 1.78 10.21 -27.29
C ILE A 609 1.06 11.14 -26.31
N PRO A 610 -0.24 11.42 -26.50
CA PRO A 610 -0.98 12.24 -25.56
C PRO A 610 -1.07 11.54 -24.19
N ILE A 611 -0.80 12.29 -23.11
CA ILE A 611 -0.86 11.75 -21.74
C ILE A 611 -2.22 11.11 -21.40
N HIS A 612 -3.32 11.63 -21.95
CA HIS A 612 -4.65 11.07 -21.70
C HIS A 612 -4.85 9.69 -22.36
N GLU A 613 -4.24 9.43 -23.52
CA GLU A 613 -4.24 8.08 -24.13
C GLU A 613 -3.47 7.12 -23.23
N PHE A 614 -2.28 7.55 -22.76
CA PHE A 614 -1.45 6.75 -21.85
C PHE A 614 -2.19 6.40 -20.55
N VAL A 615 -2.73 7.40 -19.83
CA VAL A 615 -3.44 7.20 -18.56
C VAL A 615 -4.69 6.35 -18.73
N LYS A 616 -5.45 6.54 -19.82
CA LYS A 616 -6.63 5.72 -20.13
C LYS A 616 -6.25 4.26 -20.38
N SER A 617 -5.22 3.99 -21.19
CA SER A 617 -4.75 2.64 -21.51
C SER A 617 -4.34 1.86 -20.26
N ILE A 618 -3.58 2.49 -19.35
CA ILE A 618 -3.17 1.82 -18.10
C ILE A 618 -4.32 1.73 -17.09
N GLY A 619 -5.17 2.76 -17.01
CA GLY A 619 -6.27 2.85 -16.06
C GLY A 619 -7.39 1.85 -16.33
N LEU A 620 -7.68 1.57 -17.61
CA LEU A 620 -8.73 0.63 -18.03
C LEU A 620 -8.20 -0.80 -18.26
N HIS A 621 -6.89 -0.98 -18.45
CA HIS A 621 -6.32 -2.22 -18.98
C HIS A 621 -7.02 -2.63 -20.29
N ASN A 622 -7.91 -3.63 -20.24
CA ASN A 622 -8.76 -4.09 -21.35
C ASN A 622 -10.26 -3.93 -21.06
N LYS A 623 -10.66 -3.41 -19.89
CA LYS A 623 -12.07 -3.25 -19.50
C LYS A 623 -12.66 -2.02 -20.19
N LEU A 624 -13.95 -2.06 -20.51
CA LEU A 624 -14.65 -0.92 -21.10
C LEU A 624 -14.82 0.26 -20.14
N TYR A 625 -14.88 -0.03 -18.84
CA TYR A 625 -15.17 0.94 -17.78
C TYR A 625 -14.15 0.83 -16.65
N TYR A 626 -13.90 1.95 -15.99
CA TYR A 626 -12.95 2.06 -14.88
C TYR A 626 -13.52 1.40 -13.62
N ASN A 627 -12.67 0.68 -12.89
CA ASN A 627 -12.97 0.12 -11.58
C ASN A 627 -11.80 0.42 -10.64
N HIS A 628 -12.09 1.06 -9.50
CA HIS A 628 -11.08 1.51 -8.54
C HIS A 628 -10.33 0.36 -7.84
N GLU A 629 -10.91 -0.83 -7.74
CA GLU A 629 -10.29 -2.00 -7.09
C GLU A 629 -9.21 -2.65 -7.98
N ILE A 630 -9.35 -2.51 -9.30
CA ILE A 630 -8.49 -3.18 -10.30
C ILE A 630 -7.51 -2.19 -10.94
N SER A 631 -7.90 -0.92 -11.05
CA SER A 631 -7.11 0.08 -11.77
C SER A 631 -5.82 0.43 -11.04
N VAL A 632 -4.76 0.64 -11.83
CA VAL A 632 -3.50 1.21 -11.33
C VAL A 632 -3.59 2.71 -11.04
N ILE A 633 -4.64 3.38 -11.54
CA ILE A 633 -4.90 4.80 -11.31
C ILE A 633 -5.78 4.93 -10.06
N PRO A 634 -5.28 5.46 -8.93
CA PRO A 634 -6.07 5.63 -7.72
C PRO A 634 -7.22 6.63 -7.89
N ASN A 635 -8.39 6.29 -7.34
CA ASN A 635 -9.51 7.23 -7.20
C ASN A 635 -9.44 7.95 -5.84
N LEU A 636 -9.00 9.22 -5.83
CA LEU A 636 -8.91 10.03 -4.62
C LEU A 636 -10.27 10.43 -4.05
N PHE A 637 -11.33 10.42 -4.88
CA PHE A 637 -12.69 10.78 -4.50
C PHE A 637 -13.51 9.58 -4.01
N TYR A 638 -12.97 8.36 -4.05
CA TYR A 638 -13.66 7.18 -3.53
C TYR A 638 -13.52 7.14 -2.01
N PRO A 639 -14.57 7.35 -1.20
CA PRO A 639 -14.46 7.39 0.27
C PRO A 639 -14.17 6.01 0.87
N CYS A 640 -13.63 5.96 2.09
CA CYS A 640 -13.55 4.69 2.82
C CYS A 640 -14.95 4.13 3.13
N ASN A 641 -15.03 2.82 3.40
CA ASN A 641 -16.28 2.17 3.81
C ASN A 641 -16.88 2.90 5.03
N GLU A 642 -18.19 3.12 5.01
CA GLU A 642 -18.99 3.85 6.03
C GLU A 642 -18.82 5.38 6.03
N SER A 643 -18.03 5.93 5.10
CA SER A 643 -17.90 7.38 4.91
C SER A 643 -18.59 7.84 3.62
N SER A 644 -19.25 8.99 3.67
CA SER A 644 -19.76 9.70 2.49
C SER A 644 -18.85 10.85 2.06
N ASN A 645 -17.67 10.99 2.67
CA ASN A 645 -16.79 12.14 2.47
C ASN A 645 -15.81 11.93 1.30
N HIS A 646 -16.00 12.66 0.21
CA HIS A 646 -15.14 12.56 -0.98
C HIS A 646 -13.77 13.24 -0.83
N PHE A 647 -13.57 14.07 0.20
CA PHE A 647 -12.49 15.07 0.25
C PHE A 647 -11.45 14.82 1.35
N LEU A 648 -11.76 14.03 2.37
CA LEU A 648 -10.88 13.83 3.53
C LEU A 648 -9.47 13.37 3.15
N LYS A 649 -9.34 12.38 2.25
CA LYS A 649 -8.03 11.95 1.72
C LYS A 649 -7.25 13.09 1.07
N ILE A 650 -7.94 13.91 0.28
CA ILE A 650 -7.33 15.02 -0.46
C ILE A 650 -6.88 16.11 0.50
N TRP A 651 -7.66 16.42 1.54
CA TRP A 651 -7.22 17.36 2.57
C TRP A 651 -6.06 16.85 3.40
N ILE A 652 -6.02 15.55 3.74
CA ILE A 652 -4.85 14.94 4.38
C ILE A 652 -3.60 15.13 3.50
N LEU A 653 -3.70 14.85 2.20
CA LEU A 653 -2.60 15.10 1.26
C LEU A 653 -2.22 16.59 1.18
N LYS A 654 -3.20 17.50 1.17
CA LYS A 654 -2.97 18.96 1.13
C LYS A 654 -2.29 19.47 2.40
N TYR A 655 -2.69 18.97 3.56
CA TYR A 655 -2.06 19.25 4.84
C TYR A 655 -0.59 18.82 4.83
N LEU A 656 -0.30 17.58 4.44
CA LEU A 656 1.07 17.05 4.35
C LEU A 656 1.91 17.81 3.29
N SER A 657 1.31 18.18 2.15
CA SER A 657 1.95 19.00 1.11
C SER A 657 2.32 20.40 1.63
N ASN A 658 1.45 21.04 2.41
CA ASN A 658 1.74 22.33 3.04
C ASN A 658 2.84 22.20 4.11
N LYS A 659 2.87 21.09 4.85
CA LYS A 659 3.94 20.80 5.80
C LYS A 659 5.30 20.64 5.12
N LEU A 660 5.36 19.91 4.01
CA LEU A 660 6.56 19.80 3.19
C LEU A 660 7.05 21.17 2.68
N LYS A 661 6.13 22.02 2.18
CA LYS A 661 6.47 23.36 1.66
C LYS A 661 6.98 24.31 2.74
N SER A 662 6.48 24.20 3.97
CA SER A 662 6.85 25.08 5.08
C SER A 662 8.08 24.59 5.85
N GLY A 663 8.23 23.28 6.02
CA GLY A 663 9.29 22.65 6.82
C GLY A 663 10.49 22.15 6.01
N GLY A 664 10.39 22.09 4.68
CA GLY A 664 11.39 21.48 3.81
C GLY A 664 11.61 19.99 4.12
N ASN A 665 12.72 19.43 3.65
CA ASN A 665 13.01 17.99 3.80
C ASN A 665 13.31 17.56 5.24
N VAL A 666 13.70 18.49 6.11
CA VAL A 666 14.07 18.19 7.51
C VAL A 666 12.82 17.95 8.36
N ASN A 667 11.74 18.70 8.11
CA ASN A 667 10.50 18.64 8.90
C ASN A 667 9.31 18.09 8.08
N LYS A 668 9.58 17.24 7.07
CA LYS A 668 8.53 16.69 6.19
C LYS A 668 7.59 15.70 6.88
N TYR A 669 8.04 15.10 7.97
CA TYR A 669 7.29 14.10 8.73
C TYR A 669 6.38 14.75 9.78
N ASP A 670 5.18 14.20 9.95
CA ASP A 670 4.25 14.54 11.01
C ASP A 670 3.89 13.33 11.86
N SER A 671 3.67 13.53 13.15
CA SER A 671 3.15 12.45 13.98
C SER A 671 1.75 12.09 13.51
N LEU A 672 1.48 10.79 13.36
CA LEU A 672 0.14 10.28 13.04
C LEU A 672 -0.92 10.80 14.03
N SER A 673 -0.56 10.88 15.32
CA SER A 673 -1.45 11.40 16.37
C SER A 673 -1.80 12.86 16.16
N ASP A 674 -0.82 13.68 15.76
CA ASP A 674 -0.99 15.13 15.64
C ASP A 674 -1.81 15.46 14.40
N LEU A 675 -1.56 14.74 13.30
CA LEU A 675 -2.39 14.79 12.11
C LEU A 675 -3.84 14.37 12.45
N ALA A 676 -4.03 13.23 13.11
CA ALA A 676 -5.37 12.75 13.47
C ALA A 676 -6.10 13.75 14.38
N ASN A 677 -5.44 14.27 15.41
CA ASN A 677 -5.99 15.29 16.31
C ASN A 677 -6.39 16.57 15.56
N CYS A 678 -5.62 16.98 14.55
CA CYS A 678 -5.95 18.14 13.71
C CYS A 678 -7.30 17.94 12.99
N PHE A 679 -7.49 16.78 12.35
CA PHE A 679 -8.74 16.47 11.65
C PHE A 679 -9.92 16.16 12.60
N ILE A 680 -9.66 15.61 13.78
CA ILE A 680 -10.66 15.48 14.85
C ILE A 680 -11.17 16.86 15.27
N ASN A 681 -10.26 17.83 15.45
CA ASN A 681 -10.62 19.21 15.79
C ASN A 681 -11.44 19.91 14.68
N TYR A 682 -11.33 19.45 13.42
CA TYR A 682 -12.18 19.91 12.32
C TYR A 682 -13.57 19.26 12.30
N GLY A 683 -13.80 18.22 13.10
CA GLY A 683 -15.07 17.52 13.21
C GLY A 683 -15.12 16.17 12.48
N TYR A 684 -13.99 15.62 12.02
CA TYR A 684 -13.95 14.28 11.43
C TYR A 684 -13.83 13.19 12.50
N LYS A 685 -14.48 12.05 12.26
CA LYS A 685 -14.43 10.91 13.17
C LYS A 685 -13.08 10.20 13.11
N THR A 686 -12.58 9.79 14.28
CA THR A 686 -11.28 9.14 14.44
C THR A 686 -11.15 7.86 13.62
N ASP A 687 -12.17 7.01 13.61
CA ASP A 687 -12.21 5.75 12.84
C ASP A 687 -12.12 5.98 11.33
N ILE A 688 -12.83 6.98 10.81
CA ILE A 688 -12.79 7.37 9.40
C ILE A 688 -11.40 7.89 9.03
N ILE A 689 -10.79 8.75 9.86
CA ILE A 689 -9.45 9.29 9.60
C ILE A 689 -8.42 8.16 9.47
N TYR A 690 -8.41 7.20 10.40
CA TYR A 690 -7.47 6.08 10.35
C TYR A 690 -7.70 5.16 9.15
N LYS A 691 -8.96 4.87 8.78
CA LYS A 691 -9.29 4.11 7.56
C LYS A 691 -8.81 4.84 6.29
N GLU A 692 -8.92 6.16 6.24
CA GLU A 692 -8.44 6.93 5.09
C GLU A 692 -6.92 7.01 5.00
N LEU A 693 -6.24 7.12 6.14
CA LEU A 693 -4.78 7.02 6.21
C LEU A 693 -4.29 5.63 5.78
N GLU A 694 -5.01 4.58 6.17
CA GLU A 694 -4.75 3.20 5.74
C GLU A 694 -4.82 3.07 4.21
N LEU A 695 -5.87 3.62 3.59
CA LEU A 695 -6.03 3.62 2.14
C LEU A 695 -4.93 4.43 1.45
N LEU A 696 -4.56 5.61 1.96
CA LEU A 696 -3.47 6.42 1.41
C LEU A 696 -2.12 5.70 1.45
N LEU A 697 -1.83 4.94 2.52
CA LEU A 697 -0.63 4.11 2.62
C LEU A 697 -0.65 2.95 1.62
N LYS A 698 -1.77 2.22 1.52
CA LYS A 698 -1.94 1.12 0.56
C LYS A 698 -1.80 1.57 -0.90
N LEU A 699 -2.22 2.81 -1.19
CA LEU A 699 -2.09 3.44 -2.51
C LEU A 699 -0.71 4.07 -2.75
N GLU A 700 0.19 4.03 -1.76
CA GLU A 700 1.54 4.64 -1.78
C GLU A 700 1.50 6.16 -2.01
N LEU A 701 0.43 6.83 -1.58
CA LEU A 701 0.26 8.30 -1.69
C LEU A 701 0.84 9.04 -0.48
N ILE A 702 1.08 8.33 0.62
CA ILE A 702 1.83 8.81 1.77
C ILE A 702 2.87 7.75 2.15
N GLU A 703 3.92 8.20 2.82
CA GLU A 703 5.04 7.39 3.30
C GLU A 703 5.18 7.52 4.82
N THR A 704 5.91 6.58 5.42
CA THR A 704 6.21 6.57 6.86
C THR A 704 7.70 6.56 7.10
N ASP A 705 8.13 7.02 8.28
CA ASP A 705 9.52 6.95 8.73
C ASP A 705 10.01 5.51 8.94
N GLU A 706 9.11 4.57 9.25
CA GLU A 706 9.41 3.12 9.33
C GLU A 706 9.33 2.40 7.97
N ILE A 707 9.07 3.11 6.85
CA ILE A 707 8.90 2.54 5.50
C ILE A 707 7.90 1.37 5.48
N LEU A 708 6.73 1.56 6.10
CA LEU A 708 5.66 0.56 6.13
C LEU A 708 5.13 0.17 4.74
N THR A 709 5.32 1.03 3.73
CA THR A 709 5.02 0.70 2.32
C THR A 709 5.88 -0.47 1.81
N ASP A 710 7.03 -0.72 2.42
CA ASP A 710 7.90 -1.85 2.10
C ASP A 710 7.65 -3.11 2.93
N ILE A 711 6.69 -3.09 3.85
CA ILE A 711 6.43 -4.17 4.79
C ILE A 711 5.02 -4.71 4.58
N LYS A 712 4.83 -6.04 4.75
CA LYS A 712 3.47 -6.59 4.82
C LYS A 712 2.85 -6.27 6.18
N TRP A 713 1.67 -5.65 6.17
CA TRP A 713 0.85 -5.40 7.36
C TRP A 713 -0.64 -5.60 7.02
N VAL A 714 -1.42 -6.03 8.03
CA VAL A 714 -2.85 -6.30 7.88
C VAL A 714 -3.67 -5.09 8.32
N ASN A 715 -3.32 -4.52 9.47
CA ASN A 715 -3.89 -3.30 10.03
C ASN A 715 -2.77 -2.30 10.28
N LEU A 716 -3.12 -1.02 10.36
CA LEU A 716 -2.19 0.02 10.80
C LEU A 716 -1.54 -0.40 12.13
N PRO A 717 -0.20 -0.40 12.25
CA PRO A 717 0.45 -0.70 13.52
C PRO A 717 -0.02 0.26 14.62
N GLU A 718 -0.28 -0.23 15.82
CA GLU A 718 -0.64 0.61 16.99
C GLU A 718 0.49 1.55 17.46
N LYS A 719 1.67 1.42 16.86
CA LYS A 719 2.83 2.26 17.18
C LYS A 719 2.63 3.67 16.63
N VAL A 720 3.15 4.65 17.37
CA VAL A 720 3.28 6.03 16.90
C VAL A 720 4.39 6.07 15.86
N PHE A 721 4.01 6.14 14.58
CA PHE A 721 4.93 6.41 13.47
C PHE A 721 4.63 7.78 12.88
N ASN A 722 5.60 8.31 12.13
CA ASN A 722 5.43 9.58 11.46
C ASN A 722 5.06 9.38 9.99
N VAL A 723 4.27 10.30 9.45
CA VAL A 723 3.76 10.27 8.07
C VAL A 723 4.22 11.50 7.28
N CYS A 724 4.53 11.32 6.01
CA CYS A 724 4.76 12.41 5.06
C CYS A 724 4.07 12.12 3.72
N ILE A 725 3.89 13.15 2.89
CA ILE A 725 3.41 12.94 1.53
C ILE A 725 4.49 12.25 0.68
N SER A 726 4.10 11.26 -0.12
CA SER A 726 5.02 10.59 -1.07
C SER A 726 5.16 11.43 -2.36
N ALA A 727 6.15 11.10 -3.19
CA ALA A 727 6.28 11.71 -4.52
C ALA A 727 5.00 11.51 -5.36
N LYS A 728 4.41 10.31 -5.30
CA LYS A 728 3.15 9.96 -5.96
C LYS A 728 1.99 10.80 -5.43
N GLY A 729 1.84 10.90 -4.11
CA GLY A 729 0.79 11.73 -3.49
C GLY A 729 0.89 13.20 -3.89
N TYR A 730 2.10 13.74 -3.90
CA TYR A 730 2.35 15.12 -4.30
C TYR A 730 1.99 15.37 -5.77
N TYR A 731 2.38 14.45 -6.67
CA TYR A 731 2.07 14.55 -8.09
C TYR A 731 0.58 14.39 -8.39
N TYR A 732 -0.09 13.45 -7.72
CA TYR A 732 -1.52 13.28 -7.86
C TYR A 732 -2.29 14.52 -7.41
N LEU A 733 -1.91 15.11 -6.28
CA LEU A 733 -2.55 16.31 -5.72
C LEU A 733 -2.36 17.56 -6.61
N ASN A 734 -1.16 17.75 -7.16
CA ASN A 734 -0.83 18.99 -7.87
C ASN A 734 -1.02 18.90 -9.39
N GLU A 735 -0.94 17.71 -9.99
CA GLU A 735 -1.02 17.53 -11.44
C GLU A 735 -2.22 16.66 -11.84
N VAL A 736 -2.22 15.36 -11.48
CA VAL A 736 -3.16 14.37 -12.07
C VAL A 736 -4.61 14.70 -11.76
N MET A 737 -4.93 15.04 -10.50
CA MET A 737 -6.30 15.31 -10.07
C MET A 737 -6.86 16.61 -10.62
N ASN A 738 -6.07 17.41 -11.35
CA ASN A 738 -6.50 18.68 -11.93
C ASN A 738 -6.80 18.56 -13.43
N ARG A 739 -6.77 17.34 -14.00
CA ARG A 739 -6.91 17.09 -15.45
C ARG A 739 -8.24 16.46 -15.80
N PHE A 740 -8.77 16.80 -16.98
CA PHE A 740 -10.04 16.26 -17.47
C PHE A 740 -10.03 14.72 -17.57
N TYR A 741 -8.94 14.15 -18.08
CA TYR A 741 -8.83 12.70 -18.29
C TYR A 741 -8.91 11.89 -16.99
N TYR A 742 -8.56 12.48 -15.85
CA TYR A 742 -8.62 11.81 -14.56
C TYR A 742 -10.08 11.63 -14.13
N PHE A 743 -10.87 12.71 -14.15
CA PHE A 743 -12.29 12.69 -13.79
C PHE A 743 -13.10 11.79 -14.71
N GLU A 744 -12.82 11.84 -16.01
CA GLU A 744 -13.48 10.98 -16.99
C GLU A 744 -13.32 9.48 -16.68
N LEU A 745 -12.21 9.09 -16.03
CA LEU A 745 -11.99 7.72 -15.56
C LEU A 745 -12.71 7.50 -14.23
N VAL A 746 -12.34 8.26 -13.20
CA VAL A 746 -12.76 7.94 -11.82
C VAL A 746 -14.25 8.15 -11.55
N LEU A 747 -14.93 9.04 -12.27
CA LEU A 747 -16.36 9.28 -12.08
C LEU A 747 -17.23 8.04 -12.32
N GLN A 748 -16.72 7.09 -13.12
CA GLN A 748 -17.48 5.89 -13.51
C GLN A 748 -17.78 4.99 -12.30
N ASP A 749 -16.89 5.01 -11.31
CA ASP A 749 -16.93 4.13 -10.14
C ASP A 749 -16.85 4.91 -8.82
N THR A 750 -17.02 6.23 -8.86
CA THR A 750 -17.17 7.03 -7.64
C THR A 750 -18.61 6.91 -7.14
N PRO A 751 -18.85 6.56 -5.86
CA PRO A 751 -20.21 6.51 -5.32
C PRO A 751 -20.80 7.92 -5.30
N ILE A 752 -22.05 8.05 -5.75
CA ILE A 752 -22.80 9.32 -5.72
C ILE A 752 -23.87 9.20 -4.64
N PHE A 753 -23.88 10.16 -3.72
CA PHE A 753 -24.76 10.17 -2.56
C PHE A 753 -26.02 11.05 -2.74
N ASP A 754 -26.13 11.74 -3.88
CA ASP A 754 -27.31 12.52 -4.26
C ASP A 754 -28.03 11.87 -5.46
N GLU A 755 -29.30 11.52 -5.27
CA GLU A 755 -30.10 10.81 -6.28
C GLU A 755 -30.36 11.65 -7.53
N VAL A 756 -30.56 12.96 -7.39
CA VAL A 756 -30.85 13.86 -8.53
C VAL A 756 -29.61 13.99 -9.41
N PHE A 757 -28.45 14.25 -8.80
CA PHE A 757 -27.18 14.30 -9.51
C PHE A 757 -26.84 12.96 -10.16
N PHE A 758 -27.08 11.84 -9.48
CA PHE A 758 -26.87 10.51 -10.04
C PHE A 758 -27.71 10.26 -11.29
N ASN A 759 -29.02 10.52 -11.21
CA ASN A 759 -29.94 10.32 -12.34
C ASN A 759 -29.57 11.22 -13.53
N ASN A 760 -29.19 12.47 -13.28
CA ASN A 760 -28.73 13.40 -14.32
C ASN A 760 -27.44 12.90 -15.00
N MET A 761 -26.47 12.40 -14.22
CA MET A 761 -25.24 11.84 -14.79
C MET A 761 -25.53 10.59 -15.63
N CYS A 762 -26.39 9.68 -15.15
CA CYS A 762 -26.76 8.47 -15.89
C CYS A 762 -27.47 8.76 -17.22
N GLN A 763 -28.29 9.82 -17.30
CA GLN A 763 -28.97 10.21 -18.55
C GLN A 763 -27.99 10.68 -19.63
N VAL A 764 -26.92 11.37 -19.24
CA VAL A 764 -25.94 11.95 -20.16
C VAL A 764 -24.78 10.99 -20.46
N PHE A 765 -24.49 10.06 -19.54
CA PHE A 765 -23.32 9.20 -19.60
C PHE A 765 -23.22 8.44 -20.93
N PRO A 766 -22.12 8.60 -21.69
CA PRO A 766 -21.99 7.96 -22.99
C PRO A 766 -21.60 6.48 -22.86
N HIS A 767 -22.42 5.61 -23.44
CA HIS A 767 -22.07 4.19 -23.61
C HIS A 767 -20.84 4.00 -24.50
N CYS A 768 -20.02 3.01 -24.16
CA CYS A 768 -18.87 2.61 -24.96
C CYS A 768 -19.29 1.84 -26.23
N THR A 769 -18.65 2.16 -27.35
CA THR A 769 -18.67 1.29 -28.54
C THR A 769 -17.82 0.05 -28.32
N GLU A 770 -17.90 -0.94 -29.22
CA GLU A 770 -17.07 -2.16 -29.16
C GLU A 770 -15.56 -1.88 -29.15
N ASN A 771 -15.15 -0.73 -29.71
CA ASN A 771 -13.77 -0.26 -29.74
C ASN A 771 -13.43 0.68 -28.54
N GLY A 772 -14.29 0.74 -27.52
CA GLY A 772 -14.04 1.54 -26.31
C GLY A 772 -14.07 3.07 -26.53
N LYS A 773 -14.69 3.53 -27.63
CA LYS A 773 -14.89 4.97 -27.92
C LYS A 773 -16.21 5.43 -27.30
N ARG A 774 -16.21 6.68 -26.83
CA ARG A 774 -17.36 7.35 -26.20
C ARG A 774 -17.53 8.74 -26.80
N ASN A 775 -18.78 9.20 -26.95
CA ASN A 775 -19.08 10.53 -27.48
C ASN A 775 -18.43 11.62 -26.61
N MET A 776 -17.67 12.54 -27.22
CA MET A 776 -16.91 13.56 -26.51
C MET A 776 -17.79 14.62 -25.83
N ASN A 777 -18.89 15.05 -26.47
CA ASN A 777 -19.80 16.04 -25.88
C ASN A 777 -20.42 15.51 -24.59
N ASN A 778 -20.95 14.30 -24.65
CA ASN A 778 -21.54 13.64 -23.48
C ASN A 778 -20.49 13.38 -22.38
N ARG A 779 -19.22 13.09 -22.73
CA ARG A 779 -18.13 12.96 -21.75
C ARG A 779 -17.91 14.27 -21.00
N ILE A 780 -17.85 15.40 -21.72
CA ILE A 780 -17.69 16.73 -21.13
C ILE A 780 -18.86 17.04 -20.22
N GLU A 781 -20.09 16.88 -20.70
CA GLU A 781 -21.30 17.19 -19.95
C GLU A 781 -21.43 16.32 -18.68
N THR A 782 -21.05 15.04 -18.75
CA THR A 782 -20.99 14.15 -17.57
C THR A 782 -19.97 14.66 -16.55
N VAL A 783 -18.76 15.03 -16.98
CA VAL A 783 -17.71 15.56 -16.09
C VAL A 783 -18.15 16.89 -15.47
N GLU A 784 -18.76 17.80 -16.25
CA GLU A 784 -19.28 19.06 -15.74
C GLU A 784 -20.41 18.84 -14.70
N CYS A 785 -21.28 17.84 -14.92
CA CYS A 785 -22.29 17.43 -13.94
C CYS A 785 -21.65 16.88 -12.65
N PHE A 786 -20.64 16.03 -12.77
CA PHE A 786 -19.90 15.48 -11.63
C PHE A 786 -19.16 16.58 -10.84
N MET A 787 -18.56 17.55 -11.53
CA MET A 787 -17.89 18.69 -10.87
C MET A 787 -18.88 19.61 -10.13
N ARG A 788 -20.12 19.75 -10.63
CA ARG A 788 -21.19 20.46 -9.90
C ARG A 788 -21.60 19.69 -8.64
N TYR A 789 -21.78 18.37 -8.75
CA TYR A 789 -22.05 17.50 -7.60
C TYR A 789 -20.96 17.63 -6.53
N LEU A 790 -19.68 17.52 -6.92
CA LEU A 790 -18.57 17.69 -5.97
C LEU A 790 -18.56 19.09 -5.34
N GLY A 791 -18.87 20.14 -6.10
CA GLY A 791 -19.01 21.49 -5.56
C GLY A 791 -20.11 21.60 -4.49
N GLU A 792 -21.27 20.98 -4.73
CA GLU A 792 -22.35 20.92 -3.73
C GLU A 792 -21.93 20.11 -2.50
N GLN A 793 -21.25 18.97 -2.68
CA GLN A 793 -20.74 18.18 -1.54
C GLN A 793 -19.71 18.97 -0.72
N GLU A 794 -18.79 19.70 -1.36
CA GLU A 794 -17.80 20.53 -0.67
C GLU A 794 -18.44 21.67 0.14
N ASN A 795 -19.58 22.22 -0.32
CA ASN A 795 -20.30 23.25 0.43
C ASN A 795 -20.89 22.75 1.76
N HIS A 796 -21.08 21.43 1.91
CA HIS A 796 -21.57 20.81 3.15
C HIS A 796 -20.46 20.53 4.17
N GLU A 797 -19.21 20.80 3.82
CA GLU A 797 -18.04 20.48 4.65
C GLU A 797 -17.76 21.57 5.70
N PRO A 798 -17.06 21.23 6.81
CA PRO A 798 -16.78 22.19 7.86
C PRO A 798 -16.01 23.41 7.32
N ARG A 799 -16.57 24.61 7.54
CA ARG A 799 -15.95 25.89 7.09
C ARG A 799 -14.51 26.07 7.60
N VAL A 800 -14.20 25.51 8.77
CA VAL A 800 -12.84 25.54 9.34
C VAL A 800 -11.82 24.90 8.40
N VAL A 801 -12.17 23.77 7.79
CA VAL A 801 -11.30 23.05 6.84
C VAL A 801 -11.11 23.86 5.57
N LEU A 802 -12.20 24.41 5.03
CA LEU A 802 -12.14 25.28 3.84
C LEU A 802 -11.31 26.53 4.08
N ASN A 803 -11.37 27.13 5.28
CA ASN A 803 -10.58 28.31 5.61
C ASN A 803 -9.09 28.00 5.75
N GLN A 804 -8.73 26.82 6.28
CA GLN A 804 -7.33 26.46 6.53
C GLN A 804 -6.65 25.80 5.33
N LEU A 805 -7.38 24.98 4.58
CA LEU A 805 -6.84 24.20 3.47
C LEU A 805 -7.36 24.67 2.11
N GLY A 806 -8.37 25.53 2.03
CA GLY A 806 -8.95 26.02 0.77
C GLY A 806 -9.86 25.02 0.06
N SER A 807 -10.62 25.51 -0.93
CA SER A 807 -11.50 24.68 -1.77
C SER A 807 -10.69 23.79 -2.73
N ILE A 808 -11.00 22.49 -2.72
CA ILE A 808 -10.48 21.49 -3.64
C ILE A 808 -11.12 21.67 -5.02
N VAL A 809 -12.44 21.86 -5.09
CA VAL A 809 -13.16 21.96 -6.37
C VAL A 809 -12.70 23.19 -7.16
N GLN A 810 -12.49 24.31 -6.49
CA GLN A 810 -11.97 25.52 -7.12
C GLN A 810 -10.51 25.36 -7.56
N ASP A 811 -9.69 24.69 -6.76
CA ASP A 811 -8.30 24.37 -7.12
C ASP A 811 -8.24 23.54 -8.41
N ILE A 812 -9.08 22.51 -8.54
CA ILE A 812 -9.16 21.65 -9.73
C ILE A 812 -9.49 22.45 -10.99
N LYS A 813 -10.51 23.31 -10.91
CA LYS A 813 -10.94 24.20 -12.00
C LYS A 813 -9.80 25.12 -12.45
N ASN A 814 -9.16 25.78 -11.48
CA ASN A 814 -8.12 26.79 -11.73
C ASN A 814 -6.80 26.19 -12.23
N LYS A 815 -6.41 25.00 -11.76
CA LYS A 815 -5.09 24.41 -12.03
C LYS A 815 -5.00 23.62 -13.33
N GLY A 816 -6.11 23.26 -13.96
CA GLY A 816 -6.06 22.56 -15.25
C GLY A 816 -7.40 22.24 -15.89
N MET A 817 -8.41 21.89 -15.10
CA MET A 817 -9.67 21.33 -15.64
C MET A 817 -10.37 22.27 -16.63
N ASP A 818 -10.53 23.55 -16.29
CA ASP A 818 -11.22 24.50 -17.17
C ASP A 818 -10.41 24.83 -18.43
N ALA A 819 -9.08 24.75 -18.34
CA ALA A 819 -8.21 24.89 -19.51
C ALA A 819 -8.36 23.67 -20.43
N ASP A 820 -8.37 22.45 -19.87
CA ASP A 820 -8.56 21.22 -20.63
C ASP A 820 -9.93 21.20 -21.34
N ILE A 821 -11.02 21.54 -20.63
CA ILE A 821 -12.37 21.58 -21.20
C ILE A 821 -12.45 22.60 -22.33
N ARG A 822 -11.91 23.81 -22.16
CA ARG A 822 -11.86 24.83 -23.22
C ARG A 822 -11.10 24.33 -24.44
N ASN A 823 -9.89 23.79 -24.23
CA ASN A 823 -9.07 23.24 -25.32
C ASN A 823 -9.79 22.11 -26.09
N ILE A 824 -10.57 21.28 -25.39
CA ILE A 824 -11.36 20.21 -26.03
C ILE A 824 -12.51 20.83 -26.84
N LYS A 825 -13.27 21.79 -26.27
CA LYS A 825 -14.37 22.47 -26.96
C LYS A 825 -13.89 23.24 -28.19
N ASP A 826 -12.77 23.94 -28.10
CA ASP A 826 -12.13 24.67 -29.21
C ASP A 826 -11.78 23.71 -30.36
N LYS A 827 -11.15 22.56 -30.04
CA LYS A 827 -10.82 21.53 -31.04
C LYS A 827 -12.05 20.89 -31.71
N MET A 828 -13.20 20.93 -31.03
CA MET A 828 -14.47 20.42 -31.55
C MET A 828 -15.26 21.48 -32.33
N GLY A 829 -14.81 22.74 -32.35
CA GLY A 829 -15.54 23.86 -32.97
C GLY A 829 -16.82 24.25 -32.20
N LEU A 830 -16.82 24.06 -30.88
CA LEU A 830 -17.96 24.32 -29.98
C LEU A 830 -17.76 25.59 -29.12
N SER A 831 -16.69 26.33 -29.38
CA SER A 831 -16.28 27.55 -28.67
C SER A 831 -17.16 28.75 -28.99
#